data_AF-A0A366K0U9-F1
#
_entry.id   AF-A0A366K0U9-F1
#
_cell.length_a   1.000
_cell.length_b   1.000
_cell.length_c   1.000
_cell.angle_alpha   90.00
_cell.angle_beta   90.00
_cell.angle_gamma   90.00
#
_symmetry.space_group_name_H-M   'P 1'
#
loop_
_entity.id
_entity.type
_entity.pdbx_description
1 polymer ?
#
loop_
_entity_poly.entity_id
_entity_poly.type
_entity_poly.pdbx_seq_one_letter_code
_entity_poly.pdbx_strand_id
1 'polypeptide(L)'
;MKIKSISWLAAFILILGIGMLLIPAQNAKAEDASIPNLLITELIPNTDNYAGYDAFEYFELYNNSPDPIDLKGYRFASRNWDEEIEEAYILKPWETVVVWTRTASISPILLDAFNYNYFFSYKSKYLKEEDTIILGNIGGLVNGGNTLTVYDPDGHEVVRADYAAEDVSLKKTITFTYPKGNTRKMEKLSINQNPTPGWLVEDQAPARPVIDKEAPHPPVNLEAAAGSGNATLTWDASSETDLFRYHIYKDGHFEYSVDASQTEFPLYMLIGNQTYSLQVSAEDTSGNVSEKSAPVQVIPEHQIITQLERWKHQKDPAYQSLWDISSEGPVIAGLAQGLVPQGLTYYKKKDWLLTISYVDDGIRPGTITVTDRTTGKLLKSVVLYNTDGTPYTGHAGGVTVSRDHGWVASENYLFSFNLSDLEEAENNGEIQFTKQIPLPVEAAYTVYDEGILWVGEFYEASSYPTDPSHHIENRDGEMHYAWMIGFNLERNNDLLAGAHWDGSPEHNAVPDYVLSTTGKVQGAIIQKAARNGIKLSTSYGRANDSVLYRYEYPLKEDPHSYATVEGKEVPLWFLDGHSAKPRQSIEAIPMPEGIVEVQKELYVVFESGADKYRYTTTYPMDRMLKIDMKKLMMDDKEIE
;
A
#
# COMPACT_ATOMS: atom_id res chain seq x y z
N MET A 1 36.12 -53.25 56.16
CA MET A 1 34.89 -54.03 56.38
C MET A 1 34.75 -55.00 55.19
N LYS A 2 34.76 -56.30 55.51
CA LYS A 2 34.57 -57.58 54.76
C LYS A 2 34.42 -57.54 53.21
N ILE A 3 35.17 -58.24 52.34
CA ILE A 3 35.73 -59.62 52.22
C ILE A 3 34.91 -60.54 51.27
N LYS A 4 35.64 -61.06 50.25
CA LYS A 4 35.58 -62.36 49.51
C LYS A 4 34.53 -62.68 48.42
N SER A 5 35.07 -62.87 47.21
CA SER A 5 35.08 -64.06 46.32
C SER A 5 33.97 -65.14 46.41
N ILE A 6 33.51 -65.69 45.26
CA ILE A 6 33.65 -67.12 44.83
C ILE A 6 32.74 -67.52 43.63
N SER A 7 33.35 -68.31 42.72
CA SER A 7 32.93 -69.38 41.78
C SER A 7 31.65 -69.42 40.91
N TRP A 8 31.93 -69.72 39.63
CA TRP A 8 31.33 -70.66 38.66
C TRP A 8 30.22 -71.68 39.08
N LEU A 9 29.35 -71.98 38.10
CA LEU A 9 28.94 -73.30 37.52
C LEU A 9 27.41 -73.56 37.45
N ALA A 10 26.93 -73.91 36.23
CA ALA A 10 25.89 -74.92 35.87
C ALA A 10 24.44 -74.80 36.44
N ALA A 11 23.33 -75.26 35.85
CA ALA A 11 22.92 -75.88 34.56
C ALA A 11 21.37 -76.09 34.57
N PHE A 12 20.83 -76.62 33.45
CA PHE A 12 19.49 -77.22 33.18
C PHE A 12 18.32 -76.28 32.82
N ILE A 13 17.88 -76.16 31.55
CA ILE A 13 17.11 -77.07 30.65
C ILE A 13 15.62 -77.22 31.04
N LEU A 14 14.70 -76.71 30.20
CA LEU A 14 13.61 -77.50 29.61
C LEU A 14 13.04 -76.85 28.33
N ILE A 15 12.70 -77.72 27.38
CA ILE A 15 12.30 -77.53 25.99
C ILE A 15 10.77 -77.49 25.87
N LEU A 16 10.25 -76.65 24.97
CA LEU A 16 9.02 -76.81 24.15
C LEU A 16 9.07 -75.65 23.14
N GLY A 17 9.29 -75.80 21.82
CA GLY A 17 8.76 -76.78 20.90
C GLY A 17 7.48 -76.24 20.29
N ILE A 18 7.57 -75.50 19.18
CA ILE A 18 6.59 -75.38 18.07
C ILE A 18 7.28 -74.60 16.94
N GLY A 19 7.34 -75.23 15.76
CA GLY A 19 7.81 -74.56 14.54
C GLY A 19 6.74 -73.62 13.99
N MET A 20 7.19 -72.46 13.50
CA MET A 20 6.43 -71.66 12.55
C MET A 20 7.34 -71.33 11.37
N LEU A 21 6.79 -71.55 10.18
CA LEU A 21 7.41 -71.33 8.89
C LEU A 21 7.91 -69.88 8.75
N LEU A 22 9.15 -69.73 8.30
CA LEU A 22 9.65 -68.49 7.70
C LEU A 22 9.01 -68.33 6.33
N ILE A 23 7.96 -67.51 6.24
CA ILE A 23 7.52 -66.91 4.98
C ILE A 23 8.49 -65.76 4.70
N PRO A 24 9.19 -65.71 3.54
CA PRO A 24 9.95 -64.52 3.19
C PRO A 24 8.96 -63.35 3.06
N ALA A 25 9.20 -62.28 3.82
CA ALA A 25 8.47 -61.05 3.67
C ALA A 25 8.56 -60.61 2.20
N GLN A 26 7.43 -60.66 1.48
CA GLN A 26 7.28 -59.87 0.27
C GLN A 26 7.57 -58.43 0.68
N ASN A 27 8.61 -57.84 0.11
CA ASN A 27 8.74 -56.40 0.05
C ASN A 27 7.48 -55.88 -0.65
N ALA A 28 6.48 -55.49 0.14
CA ALA A 28 5.44 -54.60 -0.32
C ALA A 28 6.17 -53.33 -0.76
N LYS A 29 6.24 -53.11 -2.07
CA LYS A 29 6.46 -51.76 -2.60
C LYS A 29 5.43 -50.88 -1.89
N ALA A 30 5.90 -49.82 -1.22
CA ALA A 30 5.01 -48.74 -0.87
C ALA A 30 4.30 -48.31 -2.16
N GLU A 31 2.97 -48.38 -2.18
CA GLU A 31 2.18 -47.66 -3.17
C GLU A 31 2.54 -46.20 -3.01
N ASP A 32 3.17 -45.63 -4.02
CA ASP A 32 3.45 -44.20 -4.08
C ASP A 32 2.09 -43.51 -4.20
N ALA A 33 1.64 -42.92 -3.10
CA ALA A 33 0.34 -42.27 -3.04
C ALA A 33 0.34 -41.05 -3.97
N SER A 34 -0.55 -41.03 -4.96
CA SER A 34 -0.62 -39.95 -5.93
C SER A 34 -1.13 -38.66 -5.29
N ILE A 35 -0.31 -37.60 -5.35
CA ILE A 35 -0.71 -36.22 -5.03
C ILE A 35 -1.93 -35.86 -5.89
N PRO A 36 -2.96 -35.17 -5.36
CA PRO A 36 -4.11 -34.75 -6.15
C PRO A 36 -3.71 -33.93 -7.38
N ASN A 37 -4.47 -34.08 -8.46
CA ASN A 37 -4.29 -33.28 -9.68
C ASN A 37 -4.74 -31.82 -9.50
N LEU A 38 -5.56 -31.53 -8.49
CA LEU A 38 -6.00 -30.17 -8.18
C LEU A 38 -5.54 -29.81 -6.76
N LEU A 39 -4.87 -28.68 -6.61
CA LEU A 39 -4.28 -28.20 -5.37
C LEU A 39 -4.84 -26.82 -5.00
N ILE A 40 -4.89 -26.49 -3.70
CA ILE A 40 -5.14 -25.11 -3.22
C ILE A 40 -3.79 -24.50 -2.84
N THR A 41 -3.25 -23.59 -3.64
CA THR A 41 -1.88 -23.06 -3.49
C THR A 41 -1.83 -21.84 -2.59
N GLU A 42 -2.91 -21.07 -2.55
CA GLU A 42 -2.95 -19.78 -1.86
C GLU A 42 -4.37 -19.43 -1.38
N LEU A 43 -4.51 -18.75 -0.25
CA LEU A 43 -5.75 -18.07 0.14
C LEU A 43 -5.50 -16.84 1.03
N ILE A 44 -6.41 -15.87 0.95
CA ILE A 44 -6.36 -14.63 1.72
C ILE A 44 -7.73 -14.26 2.33
N PRO A 45 -7.92 -14.40 3.65
CA PRO A 45 -9.20 -14.08 4.29
C PRO A 45 -9.36 -12.59 4.65
N ASN A 46 -8.28 -11.92 5.05
CA ASN A 46 -8.37 -10.55 5.59
C ASN A 46 -7.82 -9.54 4.60
N THR A 47 -8.68 -8.69 4.04
CA THR A 47 -8.37 -7.78 2.94
C THR A 47 -8.90 -6.37 3.20
N ASP A 48 -8.72 -5.47 2.23
CA ASP A 48 -9.36 -4.16 2.31
C ASP A 48 -10.88 -4.29 2.26
N ASN A 49 -11.56 -3.54 3.13
CA ASN A 49 -13.01 -3.61 3.23
C ASN A 49 -13.71 -2.69 2.23
N TYR A 50 -14.86 -3.18 1.73
CA TYR A 50 -15.89 -2.40 1.06
C TYR A 50 -17.25 -2.75 1.65
N ALA A 51 -18.07 -1.73 1.94
CA ALA A 51 -19.38 -1.90 2.60
C ALA A 51 -19.33 -2.74 3.90
N GLY A 52 -18.19 -2.72 4.61
CA GLY A 52 -17.97 -3.46 5.86
C GLY A 52 -17.56 -4.93 5.69
N TYR A 53 -17.29 -5.39 4.47
CA TYR A 53 -16.86 -6.75 4.16
C TYR A 53 -15.50 -6.77 3.47
N ASP A 54 -14.71 -7.81 3.69
CA ASP A 54 -13.45 -8.08 2.99
C ASP A 54 -13.71 -8.17 1.48
N ALA A 55 -13.27 -7.17 0.72
CA ALA A 55 -13.70 -7.00 -0.68
C ALA A 55 -12.91 -7.84 -1.68
N PHE A 56 -11.73 -8.31 -1.27
CA PHE A 56 -10.74 -8.89 -2.18
C PHE A 56 -10.33 -10.31 -1.79
N GLU A 57 -11.11 -11.00 -0.94
CA GLU A 57 -10.82 -12.38 -0.52
C GLU A 57 -10.75 -13.33 -1.72
N TYR A 58 -9.70 -14.15 -1.79
CA TYR A 58 -9.62 -15.18 -2.81
C TYR A 58 -8.94 -16.43 -2.27
N PHE A 59 -9.12 -17.51 -3.03
CA PHE A 59 -8.23 -18.66 -2.98
C PHE A 59 -7.80 -19.04 -4.40
N GLU A 60 -6.65 -19.68 -4.52
CA GLU A 60 -6.07 -20.08 -5.78
C GLU A 60 -6.09 -21.60 -5.91
N LEU A 61 -6.48 -22.07 -7.09
CA LEU A 61 -6.40 -23.47 -7.46
C LEU A 61 -5.31 -23.65 -8.51
N TYR A 62 -4.56 -24.76 -8.41
CA TYR A 62 -3.53 -25.14 -9.37
C TYR A 62 -3.78 -26.53 -9.93
N ASN A 63 -3.68 -26.67 -11.25
CA ASN A 63 -3.73 -27.96 -11.93
C ASN A 63 -2.35 -28.63 -11.94
N ASN A 64 -2.15 -29.55 -11.01
CA ASN A 64 -0.98 -30.41 -10.88
C ASN A 64 -1.02 -31.64 -11.81
N SER A 65 -1.51 -31.49 -13.04
CA SER A 65 -1.56 -32.58 -14.01
C SER A 65 -1.30 -32.12 -15.45
N PRO A 66 -0.88 -33.04 -16.35
CA PRO A 66 -0.66 -32.73 -17.76
C PRO A 66 -1.96 -32.59 -18.56
N ASP A 67 -3.11 -32.90 -17.93
CA ASP A 67 -4.42 -32.89 -18.57
C ASP A 67 -5.24 -31.69 -18.09
N PRO A 68 -6.03 -31.05 -18.97
CA PRO A 68 -6.95 -30.00 -18.55
C PRO A 68 -8.01 -30.55 -17.58
N ILE A 69 -8.38 -29.76 -16.59
CA ILE A 69 -9.45 -30.09 -15.63
C ILE A 69 -10.65 -29.19 -15.95
N ASP A 70 -11.79 -29.78 -16.30
CA ASP A 70 -13.07 -29.06 -16.33
C ASP A 70 -13.62 -28.99 -14.91
N LEU A 71 -13.72 -27.77 -14.38
CA LEU A 71 -14.23 -27.53 -13.03
C LEU A 71 -15.76 -27.60 -12.94
N LYS A 72 -16.48 -27.83 -14.04
CA LYS A 72 -17.94 -28.01 -14.01
C LYS A 72 -18.35 -29.13 -13.05
N GLY A 73 -19.30 -28.83 -12.17
CA GLY A 73 -19.83 -29.73 -11.15
C GLY A 73 -18.92 -29.90 -9.92
N TYR A 74 -17.72 -29.33 -9.91
CA TYR A 74 -16.93 -29.26 -8.68
C TYR A 74 -17.64 -28.37 -7.67
N ARG A 75 -17.47 -28.70 -6.40
CA ARG A 75 -18.01 -27.92 -5.29
C ARG A 75 -16.92 -27.34 -4.42
N PHE A 76 -16.98 -26.05 -4.14
CA PHE A 76 -16.08 -25.36 -3.22
C PHE A 76 -16.85 -25.02 -1.96
N ALA A 77 -16.31 -25.36 -0.79
CA ALA A 77 -17.02 -25.19 0.47
C ALA A 77 -16.12 -24.57 1.54
N SER A 78 -16.67 -23.60 2.28
CA SER A 78 -16.05 -23.07 3.48
C SER A 78 -17.10 -22.58 4.45
N ARG A 79 -16.91 -22.87 5.74
CA ARG A 79 -17.78 -22.43 6.87
C ARG A 79 -19.24 -22.82 6.67
N ASN A 80 -20.01 -21.92 6.06
CA ASN A 80 -21.46 -21.92 5.94
C ASN A 80 -21.93 -21.81 4.49
N TRP A 81 -21.02 -21.86 3.51
CA TRP A 81 -21.34 -21.90 2.09
C TRP A 81 -20.64 -23.07 1.41
N ASP A 82 -21.23 -23.49 0.29
CA ASP A 82 -20.92 -24.72 -0.40
C ASP A 82 -21.48 -24.66 -1.82
N GLU A 83 -20.69 -24.09 -2.73
CA GLU A 83 -21.12 -23.67 -4.06
C GLU A 83 -20.62 -24.63 -5.14
N GLU A 84 -21.52 -24.98 -6.06
CA GLU A 84 -21.21 -25.77 -7.25
C GLU A 84 -20.83 -24.85 -8.42
N ILE A 85 -19.83 -25.25 -9.19
CA ILE A 85 -19.45 -24.59 -10.44
C ILE A 85 -20.36 -25.09 -11.56
N GLU A 86 -21.36 -24.30 -11.90
CA GLU A 86 -22.41 -24.66 -12.86
C GLU A 86 -21.94 -24.64 -14.33
N GLU A 87 -21.04 -23.70 -14.64
CA GLU A 87 -20.54 -23.47 -15.99
C GLU A 87 -19.17 -24.11 -16.20
N ALA A 88 -18.89 -24.51 -17.44
CA ALA A 88 -17.60 -25.11 -17.77
C ALA A 88 -16.47 -24.09 -17.61
N TYR A 89 -15.44 -24.46 -16.85
CA TYR A 89 -14.19 -23.72 -16.75
C TYR A 89 -13.05 -24.71 -16.92
N ILE A 90 -12.27 -24.53 -17.99
CA ILE A 90 -11.17 -25.43 -18.33
C ILE A 90 -9.89 -24.88 -17.72
N LEU A 91 -9.50 -25.42 -16.56
CA LEU A 91 -8.20 -25.13 -15.96
C LEU A 91 -7.12 -25.89 -16.73
N LYS A 92 -6.27 -25.15 -17.45
CA LYS A 92 -5.21 -25.71 -18.28
C LYS A 92 -4.17 -26.49 -17.45
N PRO A 93 -3.46 -27.45 -18.05
CA PRO A 93 -2.36 -28.16 -17.40
C PRO A 93 -1.36 -27.19 -16.79
N TRP A 94 -0.98 -27.42 -15.52
CA TRP A 94 0.07 -26.65 -14.82
C TRP A 94 -0.20 -25.15 -14.69
N GLU A 95 -1.45 -24.74 -14.84
CA GLU A 95 -1.88 -23.35 -14.64
C GLU A 95 -2.67 -23.19 -13.35
N THR A 96 -2.77 -21.93 -12.92
CA THR A 96 -3.57 -21.49 -11.78
C THR A 96 -4.89 -20.86 -12.23
N VAL A 97 -5.89 -20.86 -11.35
CA VAL A 97 -7.08 -20.00 -11.43
C VAL A 97 -7.32 -19.35 -10.09
N VAL A 98 -7.64 -18.06 -10.11
CA VAL A 98 -8.02 -17.32 -8.91
C VAL A 98 -9.53 -17.38 -8.73
N VAL A 99 -9.98 -17.83 -7.56
CA VAL A 99 -11.39 -17.84 -7.19
C VAL A 99 -11.65 -16.68 -6.24
N TRP A 100 -12.20 -15.59 -6.77
CA TRP A 100 -12.56 -14.39 -6.01
C TRP A 100 -13.93 -14.60 -5.35
N THR A 101 -13.94 -14.68 -4.02
CA THR A 101 -15.16 -14.84 -3.23
C THR A 101 -15.72 -13.49 -2.81
N ARG A 102 -17.03 -13.28 -2.98
CA ARG A 102 -17.64 -12.00 -2.63
C ARG A 102 -19.11 -12.10 -2.22
N THR A 103 -19.51 -11.22 -1.30
CA THR A 103 -20.91 -11.01 -0.93
C THR A 103 -21.65 -10.18 -1.98
N ALA A 104 -22.98 -10.15 -1.93
CA ALA A 104 -23.81 -9.30 -2.80
C ALA A 104 -23.41 -7.81 -2.72
N SER A 105 -23.05 -7.32 -1.54
CA SER A 105 -22.66 -5.93 -1.29
C SER A 105 -21.35 -5.53 -2.00
N ILE A 106 -20.49 -6.49 -2.31
CA ILE A 106 -19.21 -6.28 -3.00
C ILE A 106 -19.38 -6.32 -4.54
N SER A 107 -20.56 -6.69 -5.06
CA SER A 107 -20.79 -6.77 -6.52
C SER A 107 -20.44 -5.51 -7.35
N PRO A 108 -20.47 -4.27 -6.82
CA PRO A 108 -20.00 -3.09 -7.56
C PRO A 108 -18.48 -3.05 -7.79
N ILE A 109 -17.69 -3.80 -7.01
CA ILE A 109 -16.24 -3.87 -7.16
C ILE A 109 -15.91 -4.71 -8.40
N LEU A 110 -15.15 -4.11 -9.31
CA LEU A 110 -14.75 -4.71 -10.59
C LEU A 110 -13.39 -5.42 -10.48
N LEU A 111 -13.10 -6.29 -11.45
CA LEU A 111 -11.81 -7.00 -11.52
C LEU A 111 -10.61 -6.03 -11.57
N ASP A 112 -10.76 -4.85 -12.18
CA ASP A 112 -9.73 -3.79 -12.15
C ASP A 112 -9.36 -3.35 -10.73
N ALA A 113 -10.33 -3.30 -9.82
CA ALA A 113 -10.09 -2.94 -8.43
C ALA A 113 -9.35 -4.07 -7.69
N PHE A 114 -9.73 -5.32 -7.96
CA PHE A 114 -9.02 -6.50 -7.44
C PHE A 114 -7.57 -6.50 -7.90
N ASN A 115 -7.35 -6.31 -9.20
CA ASN A 115 -6.03 -6.23 -9.80
C ASN A 115 -5.20 -5.08 -9.20
N TYR A 116 -5.76 -3.88 -9.06
CA TYR A 116 -5.03 -2.79 -8.42
C TYR A 116 -4.69 -3.10 -6.96
N ASN A 117 -5.59 -3.74 -6.20
CA ASN A 117 -5.33 -4.06 -4.80
C ASN A 117 -4.11 -4.99 -4.60
N TYR A 118 -3.82 -5.88 -5.56
CA TYR A 118 -2.70 -6.83 -5.47
C TYR A 118 -1.47 -6.44 -6.30
N PHE A 119 -1.68 -5.75 -7.43
CA PHE A 119 -0.61 -5.44 -8.39
C PHE A 119 -0.35 -3.94 -8.56
N PHE A 120 -1.07 -3.07 -7.82
CA PHE A 120 -1.00 -1.63 -7.97
C PHE A 120 -1.14 -1.22 -9.44
N SER A 121 -0.24 -0.40 -9.97
CA SER A 121 -0.26 0.03 -11.38
C SER A 121 0.45 -0.94 -12.35
N TYR A 122 0.82 -2.15 -11.91
CA TYR A 122 1.51 -3.15 -12.72
C TYR A 122 0.57 -3.93 -13.64
N LYS A 123 0.07 -3.27 -14.68
CA LYS A 123 -0.98 -3.80 -15.56
C LYS A 123 -0.65 -5.12 -16.25
N SER A 124 0.61 -5.41 -16.55
CA SER A 124 0.98 -6.70 -17.18
C SER A 124 0.82 -7.92 -16.27
N LYS A 125 0.67 -7.72 -14.95
CA LYS A 125 0.39 -8.79 -13.99
C LYS A 125 -1.11 -8.93 -13.69
N TYR A 126 -1.95 -8.07 -14.25
CA TYR A 126 -3.38 -8.10 -14.00
C TYR A 126 -3.97 -9.41 -14.50
N LEU A 127 -4.79 -10.04 -13.65
CA LEU A 127 -5.61 -11.17 -14.04
C LEU A 127 -6.61 -10.75 -15.10
N LYS A 128 -6.88 -11.65 -16.04
CA LYS A 128 -7.96 -11.51 -17.01
C LYS A 128 -9.20 -12.22 -16.50
N GLU A 129 -10.34 -11.96 -17.14
CA GLU A 129 -11.59 -12.67 -16.83
C GLU A 129 -11.44 -14.19 -17.02
N GLU A 130 -10.65 -14.63 -18.01
CA GLU A 130 -10.39 -16.05 -18.23
C GLU A 130 -9.51 -16.74 -17.17
N ASP A 131 -8.81 -15.97 -16.33
CA ASP A 131 -7.94 -16.46 -15.26
C ASP A 131 -8.62 -16.43 -13.88
N THR A 132 -9.89 -15.99 -13.84
CA THR A 132 -10.62 -15.70 -12.61
C THR A 132 -12.01 -16.34 -12.61
N ILE A 133 -12.37 -16.98 -11.50
CA ILE A 133 -13.75 -17.39 -11.20
C ILE A 133 -14.29 -16.46 -10.12
N ILE A 134 -15.48 -15.91 -10.34
CA ILE A 134 -16.16 -15.11 -9.32
C ILE A 134 -17.24 -15.94 -8.66
N LEU A 135 -17.07 -16.21 -7.36
CA LEU A 135 -18.12 -16.77 -6.52
C LEU A 135 -18.84 -15.65 -5.75
N GLY A 136 -20.00 -15.26 -6.26
CA GLY A 136 -20.82 -14.20 -5.70
C GLY A 136 -21.88 -14.69 -4.71
N ASN A 137 -22.39 -13.77 -3.89
CA ASN A 137 -23.47 -14.00 -2.91
C ASN A 137 -23.14 -15.03 -1.81
N ILE A 138 -21.85 -15.23 -1.53
CA ILE A 138 -21.37 -16.10 -0.46
C ILE A 138 -20.71 -15.31 0.66
N GLY A 139 -20.48 -15.99 1.79
CA GLY A 139 -19.90 -15.40 2.99
C GLY A 139 -18.39 -15.17 2.95
N GLY A 140 -17.68 -15.62 1.92
CA GLY A 140 -16.23 -15.47 1.80
C GLY A 140 -15.43 -16.40 2.72
N LEU A 141 -14.19 -16.05 2.99
CA LEU A 141 -13.32 -16.75 3.93
C LEU A 141 -13.54 -16.17 5.35
N VAL A 142 -12.75 -16.60 6.33
CA VAL A 142 -13.02 -16.28 7.75
C VAL A 142 -11.77 -15.82 8.45
N ASN A 143 -11.73 -14.55 8.87
CA ASN A 143 -10.58 -13.97 9.59
C ASN A 143 -10.20 -14.73 10.88
N GLY A 144 -11.15 -15.43 11.50
CA GLY A 144 -10.93 -16.27 12.70
C GLY A 144 -10.36 -17.68 12.42
N GLY A 145 -10.01 -18.00 11.18
CA GLY A 145 -9.57 -19.35 10.79
C GLY A 145 -10.72 -20.28 10.42
N ASN A 146 -10.47 -21.15 9.45
CA ASN A 146 -11.43 -22.13 8.96
C ASN A 146 -10.77 -23.20 8.06
N THR A 147 -11.59 -24.04 7.44
CA THR A 147 -11.20 -24.94 6.35
C THR A 147 -11.86 -24.51 5.04
N LEU A 148 -11.10 -24.54 3.95
CA LEU A 148 -11.61 -24.53 2.58
C LEU A 148 -11.46 -25.93 1.99
N THR A 149 -12.53 -26.50 1.44
CA THR A 149 -12.54 -27.83 0.84
C THR A 149 -13.05 -27.80 -0.60
N VAL A 150 -12.39 -28.54 -1.48
CA VAL A 150 -12.81 -28.77 -2.87
C VAL A 150 -13.30 -30.22 -3.01
N TYR A 151 -14.49 -30.39 -3.58
CA TYR A 151 -15.11 -31.67 -3.90
C TYR A 151 -15.23 -31.86 -5.41
N ASP A 152 -15.08 -33.10 -5.85
CA ASP A 152 -15.38 -33.50 -7.23
C ASP A 152 -16.90 -33.59 -7.47
N PRO A 153 -17.36 -33.73 -8.73
CA PRO A 153 -18.79 -33.86 -9.04
C PRO A 153 -19.50 -35.09 -8.43
N ASP A 154 -18.74 -36.09 -7.99
CA ASP A 154 -19.27 -37.27 -7.29
C ASP A 154 -19.37 -37.04 -5.77
N GLY A 155 -18.91 -35.89 -5.27
CA GLY A 155 -18.94 -35.48 -3.87
C GLY A 155 -17.76 -35.94 -3.02
N HIS A 156 -16.67 -36.43 -3.63
CA HIS A 156 -15.47 -36.82 -2.89
C HIS A 156 -14.55 -35.64 -2.65
N GLU A 157 -13.90 -35.60 -1.47
CA GLU A 157 -12.89 -34.60 -1.14
C GLU A 157 -11.64 -34.76 -2.04
N VAL A 158 -11.36 -33.73 -2.84
CA VAL A 158 -10.19 -33.64 -3.73
C VAL A 158 -9.00 -33.05 -2.98
N VAL A 159 -9.24 -31.96 -2.25
CA VAL A 159 -8.23 -31.25 -1.48
C VAL A 159 -8.90 -30.35 -0.43
N ARG A 160 -8.24 -30.15 0.70
CA ARG A 160 -8.64 -29.14 1.69
C ARG A 160 -7.46 -28.37 2.27
N ALA A 161 -7.67 -27.11 2.58
CA ALA A 161 -6.70 -26.22 3.21
C ALA A 161 -7.25 -25.73 4.56
N ASP A 162 -6.51 -25.99 5.64
CA ASP A 162 -6.85 -25.56 7.00
C ASP A 162 -6.01 -24.34 7.39
N TYR A 163 -6.63 -23.33 7.99
CA TYR A 163 -5.95 -22.17 8.56
C TYR A 163 -6.61 -21.72 9.87
N ALA A 164 -5.81 -21.15 10.76
CA ALA A 164 -6.21 -20.64 12.07
C ALA A 164 -6.20 -19.10 12.10
N ALA A 165 -6.78 -18.50 13.13
CA ALA A 165 -6.79 -17.05 13.30
C ALA A 165 -5.37 -16.46 13.33
N GLU A 166 -4.40 -17.15 13.95
CA GLU A 166 -3.00 -16.69 14.00
C GLU A 166 -2.27 -16.69 12.65
N ASP A 167 -2.82 -17.34 11.63
CA ASP A 167 -2.24 -17.35 10.28
C ASP A 167 -2.68 -16.14 9.45
N VAL A 168 -3.73 -15.44 9.90
CA VAL A 168 -4.41 -14.40 9.13
C VAL A 168 -3.91 -13.02 9.58
N SER A 169 -3.31 -12.30 8.64
CA SER A 169 -2.98 -10.89 8.78
C SER A 169 -3.61 -10.07 7.64
N LEU A 170 -3.91 -8.81 7.91
CA LEU A 170 -4.48 -7.90 6.92
C LEU A 170 -3.60 -7.82 5.68
N LYS A 171 -4.19 -8.09 4.51
CA LYS A 171 -3.53 -8.09 3.19
C LYS A 171 -2.34 -9.04 3.08
N LYS A 172 -2.29 -10.09 3.90
CA LYS A 172 -1.26 -11.12 3.80
C LYS A 172 -1.88 -12.47 3.53
N THR A 173 -1.18 -13.23 2.71
CA THR A 173 -1.64 -14.52 2.23
C THR A 173 -1.14 -15.68 3.09
N ILE A 174 -1.85 -16.79 3.01
CA ILE A 174 -1.43 -18.10 3.46
C ILE A 174 -1.13 -18.92 2.22
N THR A 175 0.12 -19.35 2.09
CA THR A 175 0.56 -20.22 0.99
C THR A 175 0.62 -21.66 1.47
N PHE A 176 0.31 -22.57 0.56
CA PHE A 176 0.32 -23.99 0.82
C PHE A 176 1.22 -24.72 -0.17
N THR A 177 1.80 -25.82 0.31
CA THR A 177 2.35 -26.87 -0.51
C THR A 177 1.39 -28.06 -0.55
N TYR A 178 1.72 -29.06 -1.34
CA TYR A 178 0.88 -30.20 -1.66
C TYR A 178 0.73 -31.21 -0.50
N PRO A 179 -0.35 -32.02 -0.49
CA PRO A 179 -0.56 -33.05 0.52
C PRO A 179 0.52 -34.13 0.49
N LYS A 180 0.98 -34.57 1.66
CA LYS A 180 1.89 -35.72 1.80
C LYS A 180 1.19 -36.90 2.47
N GLY A 181 1.78 -38.09 2.33
CA GLY A 181 1.35 -39.30 3.06
C GLY A 181 -0.06 -39.79 2.72
N ASN A 182 -0.49 -39.68 1.45
CA ASN A 182 -1.82 -40.07 0.97
C ASN A 182 -2.99 -39.33 1.63
N THR A 183 -2.76 -38.07 2.03
CA THR A 183 -3.80 -37.21 2.57
C THR A 183 -4.40 -36.31 1.49
N ARG A 184 -5.52 -35.66 1.82
CA ARG A 184 -6.14 -34.61 1.00
C ARG A 184 -5.91 -33.22 1.59
N LYS A 185 -5.20 -33.14 2.71
CA LYS A 185 -4.93 -31.91 3.44
C LYS A 185 -3.66 -31.25 2.90
N MET A 186 -3.78 -30.02 2.42
CA MET A 186 -2.64 -29.18 2.07
C MET A 186 -1.74 -28.96 3.27
N GLU A 187 -0.43 -28.94 3.04
CA GLU A 187 0.54 -28.55 4.07
C GLU A 187 0.78 -27.05 3.96
N LYS A 188 0.70 -26.32 5.08
CA LYS A 188 0.98 -24.89 5.11
C LYS A 188 2.46 -24.65 4.81
N LEU A 189 2.75 -23.83 3.81
CA LEU A 189 4.10 -23.48 3.39
C LEU A 189 4.60 -22.24 4.13
N SER A 190 3.86 -21.14 4.05
CA SER A 190 4.21 -19.88 4.70
C SER A 190 2.97 -19.02 4.99
N ILE A 191 3.11 -18.10 5.95
CA ILE A 191 2.11 -17.10 6.34
C ILE A 191 2.73 -15.72 6.27
N ASN A 192 1.89 -14.68 6.34
CA ASN A 192 2.34 -13.28 6.36
C ASN A 192 3.13 -12.87 5.10
N GLN A 193 2.88 -13.53 3.97
CA GLN A 193 3.53 -13.23 2.70
C GLN A 193 2.74 -12.18 1.90
N ASN A 194 3.42 -11.52 0.97
CA ASN A 194 2.73 -10.72 -0.04
C ASN A 194 1.95 -11.66 -0.97
N PRO A 195 0.68 -11.36 -1.28
CA PRO A 195 -0.15 -12.24 -2.10
C PRO A 195 0.37 -12.33 -3.55
N THR A 196 0.17 -13.49 -4.16
CA THR A 196 0.63 -13.80 -5.53
C THR A 196 -0.51 -14.39 -6.38
N PRO A 197 -1.65 -13.68 -6.55
CA PRO A 197 -2.79 -14.26 -7.25
C PRO A 197 -2.46 -14.56 -8.72
N GLY A 198 -2.78 -15.75 -9.18
CA GLY A 198 -2.49 -16.23 -10.54
C GLY A 198 -1.03 -16.62 -10.73
N TRP A 199 -0.30 -16.85 -9.63
CA TRP A 199 1.14 -17.02 -9.66
C TRP A 199 1.59 -18.11 -8.70
N LEU A 200 2.20 -19.16 -9.26
CA LEU A 200 2.85 -20.20 -8.47
C LEU A 200 4.25 -19.78 -8.02
N VAL A 201 4.47 -19.67 -6.71
CA VAL A 201 5.79 -19.52 -6.10
C VAL A 201 6.44 -20.88 -5.84
N GLU A 202 7.75 -20.86 -5.58
CA GLU A 202 8.56 -22.05 -5.33
C GLU A 202 7.96 -22.91 -4.19
N ASP A 203 8.05 -24.23 -4.32
CA ASP A 203 7.56 -25.25 -3.38
C ASP A 203 6.03 -25.34 -3.17
N GLN A 204 5.19 -24.56 -3.86
CA GLN A 204 3.72 -24.70 -3.74
C GLN A 204 3.15 -25.96 -4.43
N ALA A 205 3.85 -26.49 -5.44
CA ALA A 205 3.48 -27.71 -6.15
C ALA A 205 4.68 -28.66 -6.28
N PRO A 206 4.45 -29.98 -6.48
CA PRO A 206 5.55 -30.89 -6.79
C PRO A 206 6.14 -30.55 -8.18
N ALA A 207 7.39 -30.96 -8.41
CA ALA A 207 7.98 -30.85 -9.74
C ALA A 207 7.16 -31.63 -10.77
N ARG A 208 7.04 -31.09 -11.99
CA ARG A 208 6.34 -31.77 -13.08
C ARG A 208 7.03 -33.09 -13.41
N PRO A 209 6.29 -34.10 -13.92
CA PRO A 209 6.89 -35.32 -14.41
C PRO A 209 7.92 -35.02 -15.51
N VAL A 210 9.16 -35.43 -15.28
CA VAL A 210 10.26 -35.25 -16.23
C VAL A 210 10.13 -36.28 -17.34
N ILE A 211 9.45 -35.92 -18.43
CA ILE A 211 9.32 -36.72 -19.65
C ILE A 211 10.49 -36.42 -20.58
N ASP A 212 10.86 -35.15 -20.67
CA ASP A 212 12.07 -34.62 -21.30
C ASP A 212 13.07 -34.15 -20.24
N LYS A 213 14.37 -34.30 -20.50
CA LYS A 213 15.48 -33.82 -19.67
C LYS A 213 16.30 -32.71 -20.33
N GLU A 214 16.04 -32.40 -21.59
CA GLU A 214 16.72 -31.34 -22.32
C GLU A 214 15.96 -30.04 -22.06
N ALA A 215 16.65 -29.05 -21.48
CA ALA A 215 16.07 -27.73 -21.32
C ALA A 215 15.99 -26.99 -22.65
N PRO A 216 15.04 -26.05 -22.82
CA PRO A 216 14.95 -25.28 -24.05
C PRO A 216 16.21 -24.51 -24.39
N HIS A 217 16.36 -24.15 -25.66
CA HIS A 217 17.33 -23.15 -26.06
C HIS A 217 17.02 -21.78 -25.41
N PRO A 218 18.04 -21.08 -24.86
CA PRO A 218 17.84 -19.75 -24.30
C PRO A 218 17.23 -18.79 -25.32
N PRO A 219 16.26 -17.94 -24.93
CA PRO A 219 15.74 -16.89 -25.79
C PRO A 219 16.86 -16.00 -26.35
N VAL A 220 16.75 -15.64 -27.64
CA VAL A 220 17.73 -14.82 -28.36
C VAL A 220 17.10 -13.53 -28.86
N ASN A 221 17.95 -12.58 -29.26
CA ASN A 221 17.54 -11.25 -29.74
C ASN A 221 16.64 -10.51 -28.73
N LEU A 222 16.94 -10.68 -27.43
CA LEU A 222 16.29 -9.89 -26.39
C LEU A 222 16.65 -8.42 -26.56
N GLU A 223 15.63 -7.60 -26.76
CA GLU A 223 15.69 -6.14 -26.79
C GLU A 223 14.81 -5.56 -25.67
N ALA A 224 15.13 -4.34 -25.24
CA ALA A 224 14.33 -3.60 -24.28
C ALA A 224 14.20 -2.14 -24.72
N ALA A 225 12.96 -1.67 -24.88
CA ALA A 225 12.66 -0.28 -25.17
C ALA A 225 12.29 0.46 -23.88
N ALA A 226 13.04 1.51 -23.56
CA ALA A 226 12.75 2.39 -22.43
C ALA A 226 11.46 3.19 -22.67
N GLY A 227 10.63 3.31 -21.64
CA GLY A 227 9.47 4.19 -21.60
C GLY A 227 9.45 5.04 -20.33
N SER A 228 8.33 5.73 -20.09
CA SER A 228 8.12 6.56 -18.90
C SER A 228 7.57 5.73 -17.74
N GLY A 229 8.44 5.38 -16.79
CA GLY A 229 8.14 4.51 -15.64
C GLY A 229 7.96 3.04 -16.01
N ASN A 230 8.39 2.65 -17.22
CA ASN A 230 8.26 1.29 -17.75
C ASN A 230 9.34 0.97 -18.78
N ALA A 231 9.47 -0.31 -19.14
CA ALA A 231 10.24 -0.78 -20.28
C ALA A 231 9.49 -1.92 -20.97
N THR A 232 9.58 -2.03 -22.29
CA THR A 232 9.00 -3.16 -23.03
C THR A 232 10.10 -4.09 -23.49
N LEU A 233 10.06 -5.34 -23.04
CA LEU A 233 10.97 -6.40 -23.49
C LEU A 233 10.38 -7.07 -24.72
N THR A 234 11.21 -7.42 -25.69
CA THR A 234 10.84 -8.25 -26.85
C THR A 234 11.94 -9.25 -27.17
N TRP A 235 11.60 -10.47 -27.58
CA TRP A 235 12.56 -11.51 -27.96
C TRP A 235 12.03 -12.37 -29.10
N ASP A 236 12.91 -13.16 -29.73
CA ASP A 236 12.47 -14.09 -30.77
C ASP A 236 11.74 -15.29 -30.17
N ALA A 237 10.65 -15.72 -30.82
CA ALA A 237 9.95 -16.94 -30.44
C ALA A 237 10.88 -18.15 -30.53
N SER A 238 10.89 -18.99 -29.49
CA SER A 238 11.52 -20.30 -29.51
C SER A 238 10.88 -21.20 -30.58
N SER A 239 11.69 -22.04 -31.20
CA SER A 239 11.24 -23.04 -32.18
C SER A 239 10.79 -24.36 -31.56
N GLU A 240 10.86 -24.48 -30.22
CA GLU A 240 10.52 -25.71 -29.52
C GLU A 240 9.02 -25.96 -29.49
N THR A 241 8.64 -27.22 -29.68
CA THR A 241 7.23 -27.63 -29.83
C THR A 241 6.52 -27.87 -28.50
N ASP A 242 7.30 -28.07 -27.45
CA ASP A 242 6.87 -28.35 -26.08
C ASP A 242 7.25 -27.21 -25.12
N LEU A 243 7.54 -26.03 -25.67
CA LEU A 243 7.67 -24.80 -24.90
C LEU A 243 6.37 -24.56 -24.10
N PHE A 244 6.53 -24.28 -22.82
CA PHE A 244 5.43 -23.99 -21.92
C PHE A 244 5.28 -22.49 -21.67
N ARG A 245 6.34 -21.80 -21.26
CA ARG A 245 6.33 -20.36 -20.96
C ARG A 245 7.70 -19.73 -21.04
N TYR A 246 7.74 -18.40 -20.99
CA TYR A 246 8.96 -17.63 -20.77
C TYR A 246 8.97 -17.03 -19.37
N HIS A 247 10.13 -16.98 -18.75
CA HIS A 247 10.37 -16.31 -17.47
C HIS A 247 11.12 -15.02 -17.67
N ILE A 248 10.62 -13.93 -17.09
CA ILE A 248 11.19 -12.60 -17.15
C ILE A 248 11.96 -12.36 -15.85
N TYR A 249 13.16 -11.81 -15.97
CA TYR A 249 14.01 -11.45 -14.84
C TYR A 249 14.40 -9.98 -14.89
N LYS A 250 14.33 -9.32 -13.75
CA LYS A 250 14.81 -7.96 -13.50
C LYS A 250 15.90 -7.99 -12.44
N ASP A 251 17.07 -7.46 -12.79
CA ASP A 251 18.26 -7.42 -11.94
C ASP A 251 18.65 -8.80 -11.37
N GLY A 252 18.49 -9.83 -12.21
CA GLY A 252 18.78 -11.22 -11.88
C GLY A 252 17.67 -11.92 -11.08
N HIS A 253 16.73 -11.17 -10.50
CA HIS A 253 15.57 -11.69 -9.79
C HIS A 253 14.43 -12.00 -10.75
N PHE A 254 13.68 -13.04 -10.42
CA PHE A 254 12.50 -13.42 -11.17
C PHE A 254 11.38 -12.40 -10.99
N GLU A 255 10.75 -12.02 -12.09
CA GLU A 255 9.79 -10.91 -12.14
C GLU A 255 8.39 -11.38 -12.51
N TYR A 256 8.26 -12.08 -13.64
CA TYR A 256 6.98 -12.60 -14.15
C TYR A 256 7.20 -13.73 -15.17
N SER A 257 6.12 -14.37 -15.61
CA SER A 257 6.12 -15.44 -16.61
C SER A 257 5.00 -15.17 -17.59
N VAL A 258 5.26 -15.42 -18.87
CA VAL A 258 4.26 -15.24 -19.93
C VAL A 258 4.10 -16.53 -20.71
N ASP A 259 2.90 -16.74 -21.26
CA ASP A 259 2.60 -17.89 -22.12
C ASP A 259 3.63 -18.05 -23.25
N ALA A 260 3.87 -19.28 -23.68
CA ALA A 260 4.70 -19.63 -24.84
C ALA A 260 4.38 -18.84 -26.13
N SER A 261 3.15 -18.36 -26.27
CA SER A 261 2.70 -17.56 -27.42
C SER A 261 3.15 -16.10 -27.39
N GLN A 262 3.61 -15.60 -26.23
CA GLN A 262 4.03 -14.22 -26.05
C GLN A 262 5.54 -14.08 -26.27
N THR A 263 5.91 -12.99 -26.92
CA THR A 263 7.31 -12.61 -27.20
C THR A 263 7.56 -11.14 -26.84
N GLU A 264 6.66 -10.57 -26.04
CA GLU A 264 6.69 -9.20 -25.56
C GLU A 264 6.23 -9.19 -24.09
N PHE A 265 6.88 -8.38 -23.26
CA PHE A 265 6.44 -8.13 -21.89
C PHE A 265 6.66 -6.66 -21.49
N PRO A 266 5.59 -5.90 -21.22
CA PRO A 266 5.70 -4.57 -20.63
C PRO A 266 5.99 -4.66 -19.12
N LEU A 267 7.16 -4.20 -18.71
CA LEU A 267 7.63 -4.10 -17.33
C LEU A 267 7.27 -2.72 -16.75
N TYR A 268 6.47 -2.67 -15.69
CA TYR A 268 5.99 -1.43 -15.07
C TYR A 268 6.64 -1.13 -13.71
N MET A 269 6.28 0.02 -13.13
CA MET A 269 6.72 0.48 -11.81
C MET A 269 8.24 0.64 -11.71
N LEU A 270 8.86 1.04 -12.81
CA LEU A 270 10.28 1.37 -12.83
C LEU A 270 10.49 2.82 -12.38
N ILE A 271 11.58 3.03 -11.64
CA ILE A 271 12.02 4.37 -11.25
C ILE A 271 12.85 4.91 -12.42
N GLY A 272 12.58 6.15 -12.82
CA GLY A 272 13.29 6.79 -13.92
C GLY A 272 14.78 6.99 -13.61
N ASN A 273 15.57 7.09 -14.67
CA ASN A 273 17.01 7.34 -14.64
C ASN A 273 17.84 6.29 -13.88
N GLN A 274 17.26 5.12 -13.57
CA GLN A 274 17.97 3.97 -13.04
C GLN A 274 18.28 2.95 -14.12
N THR A 275 19.41 2.25 -14.01
CA THR A 275 19.78 1.18 -14.93
C THR A 275 19.21 -0.14 -14.42
N TYR A 276 18.46 -0.84 -15.28
CA TYR A 276 17.91 -2.17 -15.00
C TYR A 276 18.51 -3.20 -15.96
N SER A 277 18.89 -4.36 -15.42
CA SER A 277 19.37 -5.49 -16.20
C SER A 277 18.23 -6.49 -16.42
N LEU A 278 17.86 -6.72 -17.68
CA LEU A 278 16.72 -7.57 -18.05
C LEU A 278 17.17 -8.83 -18.77
N GLN A 279 16.53 -9.96 -18.45
CA GLN A 279 16.81 -11.26 -19.05
C GLN A 279 15.52 -12.06 -19.20
N VAL A 280 15.54 -13.02 -20.13
CA VAL A 280 14.44 -13.97 -20.33
C VAL A 280 14.99 -15.40 -20.38
N SER A 281 14.30 -16.37 -19.79
CA SER A 281 14.53 -17.80 -20.04
C SER A 281 13.26 -18.48 -20.55
N ALA A 282 13.39 -19.69 -21.08
CA ALA A 282 12.30 -20.51 -21.56
C ALA A 282 12.15 -21.76 -20.67
N GLU A 283 10.90 -22.20 -20.48
CA GLU A 283 10.56 -23.41 -19.74
C GLU A 283 9.74 -24.34 -20.64
N ASP A 284 10.07 -25.64 -20.65
CA ASP A 284 9.29 -26.65 -21.35
C ASP A 284 8.15 -27.25 -20.49
N THR A 285 7.32 -28.09 -21.10
CA THR A 285 6.22 -28.79 -20.40
C THR A 285 6.69 -29.81 -19.35
N SER A 286 7.95 -30.25 -19.38
CA SER A 286 8.57 -31.12 -18.37
C SER A 286 9.14 -30.34 -17.17
N GLY A 287 9.13 -29.00 -17.23
CA GLY A 287 9.66 -28.11 -16.20
C GLY A 287 11.16 -27.85 -16.29
N ASN A 288 11.82 -28.19 -17.40
CA ASN A 288 13.22 -27.82 -17.61
C ASN A 288 13.30 -26.34 -18.01
N VAL A 289 14.10 -25.56 -17.30
CA VAL A 289 14.32 -24.14 -17.56
C VAL A 289 15.67 -23.96 -18.26
N SER A 290 15.66 -23.20 -19.36
CA SER A 290 16.87 -22.85 -20.10
C SER A 290 17.82 -21.98 -19.27
N GLU A 291 19.08 -21.87 -19.70
CA GLU A 291 19.91 -20.74 -19.29
C GLU A 291 19.21 -19.42 -19.65
N LYS A 292 19.48 -18.36 -18.90
CA LYS A 292 18.96 -17.01 -19.19
C LYS A 292 19.59 -16.48 -20.48
N SER A 293 18.84 -15.66 -21.21
CA SER A 293 19.35 -14.89 -22.34
C SER A 293 20.54 -14.01 -21.94
N ALA A 294 21.27 -13.50 -22.93
CA ALA A 294 22.19 -12.39 -22.70
C ALA A 294 21.41 -11.21 -22.06
N PRO A 295 21.98 -10.54 -21.03
CA PRO A 295 21.31 -9.42 -20.39
C PRO A 295 21.28 -8.19 -21.31
N VAL A 296 20.14 -7.50 -21.31
CA VAL A 296 20.00 -6.17 -21.91
C VAL A 296 19.85 -5.14 -20.79
N GLN A 297 20.50 -3.99 -20.95
CA GLN A 297 20.39 -2.87 -20.01
C GLN A 297 19.38 -1.86 -20.54
N VAL A 298 18.53 -1.33 -19.66
CA VAL A 298 17.58 -0.27 -20.00
C VAL A 298 17.58 0.81 -18.93
N ILE A 299 17.37 2.06 -19.35
CA ILE A 299 17.23 3.22 -18.47
C ILE A 299 15.91 3.91 -18.82
N PRO A 300 14.81 3.66 -18.09
CA PRO A 300 13.54 4.32 -18.33
C PRO A 300 13.56 5.77 -17.87
N GLU A 301 12.65 6.57 -18.40
CA GLU A 301 12.36 7.91 -17.85
C GLU A 301 11.42 7.77 -16.63
N HIS A 302 11.24 8.84 -15.86
CA HIS A 302 10.22 8.86 -14.81
C HIS A 302 8.81 8.73 -15.39
N GLN A 303 7.87 8.25 -14.59
CA GLN A 303 6.48 8.14 -15.02
C GLN A 303 5.87 9.53 -15.28
N ILE A 304 5.29 9.72 -16.46
CA ILE A 304 4.61 10.97 -16.79
C ILE A 304 3.36 11.14 -15.93
N ILE A 305 3.29 12.26 -15.21
CA ILE A 305 2.15 12.66 -14.41
C ILE A 305 1.19 13.52 -15.23
N THR A 306 -0.12 13.26 -15.09
CA THR A 306 -1.17 13.92 -15.86
C THR A 306 -2.27 14.50 -14.96
N GLN A 307 -3.07 15.41 -15.49
CA GLN A 307 -4.33 15.85 -14.90
C GLN A 307 -5.49 15.16 -15.60
N LEU A 308 -5.82 13.95 -15.15
CA LEU A 308 -6.94 13.18 -15.69
C LEU A 308 -8.12 13.24 -14.73
N GLU A 309 -9.21 13.89 -15.15
CA GLU A 309 -10.50 13.77 -14.49
C GLU A 309 -11.21 12.52 -15.01
N ARG A 310 -11.31 11.49 -14.17
CA ARG A 310 -11.88 10.20 -14.55
C ARG A 310 -13.39 10.17 -14.37
N TRP A 311 -13.89 10.94 -13.41
CA TRP A 311 -15.31 11.04 -13.15
C TRP A 311 -15.71 12.46 -12.79
N LYS A 312 -16.84 12.92 -13.36
CA LYS A 312 -17.46 14.17 -12.92
C LYS A 312 -18.48 13.88 -11.83
N HIS A 313 -18.16 14.24 -10.59
CA HIS A 313 -18.99 13.91 -9.44
C HIS A 313 -20.33 14.66 -9.44
N GLN A 314 -21.41 13.95 -9.11
CA GLN A 314 -22.69 14.58 -8.83
C GLN A 314 -22.69 15.05 -7.38
N LYS A 315 -23.01 16.32 -7.16
CA LYS A 315 -23.08 16.93 -5.83
C LYS A 315 -24.10 16.19 -4.97
N ASP A 316 -23.64 15.50 -3.93
CA ASP A 316 -24.51 14.78 -3.01
C ASP A 316 -25.27 15.78 -2.12
N PRO A 317 -26.62 15.72 -2.05
CA PRO A 317 -27.41 16.59 -1.19
C PRO A 317 -27.00 16.57 0.29
N ALA A 318 -26.35 15.52 0.77
CA ALA A 318 -25.82 15.44 2.14
C ALA A 318 -24.83 16.60 2.44
N TYR A 319 -24.07 17.05 1.44
CA TYR A 319 -23.06 18.11 1.57
C TYR A 319 -23.52 19.46 0.98
N GLN A 320 -24.83 19.72 0.94
CA GLN A 320 -25.37 20.93 0.29
C GLN A 320 -24.80 22.24 0.85
N SER A 321 -24.60 22.32 2.17
CA SER A 321 -24.00 23.49 2.83
C SER A 321 -22.59 23.79 2.30
N LEU A 322 -21.78 22.75 2.05
CA LEU A 322 -20.48 22.87 1.39
C LEU A 322 -20.64 23.34 -0.05
N TRP A 323 -21.61 22.81 -0.80
CA TRP A 323 -21.83 23.14 -2.21
C TRP A 323 -22.28 24.57 -2.46
N ASP A 324 -23.00 25.17 -1.51
CA ASP A 324 -23.50 26.55 -1.61
C ASP A 324 -22.37 27.60 -1.49
N ILE A 325 -21.28 27.21 -0.83
CA ILE A 325 -20.11 28.05 -0.57
C ILE A 325 -18.87 27.65 -1.36
N SER A 326 -18.95 26.63 -2.23
CA SER A 326 -17.78 26.13 -2.96
C SER A 326 -17.94 26.07 -4.47
N SER A 327 -16.80 25.99 -5.15
CA SER A 327 -16.68 25.80 -6.60
C SER A 327 -15.58 24.79 -6.92
N GLU A 328 -15.61 24.25 -8.14
CA GLU A 328 -14.57 23.33 -8.62
C GLU A 328 -13.20 24.03 -8.70
N GLY A 329 -12.18 23.39 -8.17
CA GLY A 329 -10.77 23.75 -8.34
C GLY A 329 -10.10 22.99 -9.48
N PRO A 330 -8.76 23.09 -9.56
CA PRO A 330 -7.97 22.30 -10.50
C PRO A 330 -8.18 20.80 -10.35
N VAL A 331 -8.02 20.06 -11.45
CA VAL A 331 -7.92 18.59 -11.40
C VAL A 331 -6.64 18.22 -10.65
N ILE A 332 -6.75 17.28 -9.73
CA ILE A 332 -5.63 16.81 -8.92
C ILE A 332 -4.73 15.94 -9.81
N ALA A 333 -3.47 16.31 -9.92
CA ALA A 333 -2.52 15.65 -10.81
C ALA A 333 -2.07 14.30 -10.25
N GLY A 334 -1.92 13.30 -11.13
CA GLY A 334 -1.30 12.00 -10.83
C GLY A 334 -2.18 10.96 -10.16
N LEU A 335 -3.46 11.26 -9.90
CA LEU A 335 -4.39 10.32 -9.24
C LEU A 335 -4.51 8.97 -9.98
N ALA A 336 -4.44 8.99 -11.32
CA ALA A 336 -4.50 7.81 -12.18
C ALA A 336 -3.11 7.22 -12.51
N GLN A 337 -2.06 7.76 -11.88
CA GLN A 337 -0.68 7.28 -11.96
C GLN A 337 -0.23 6.71 -10.60
N GLY A 338 -1.14 6.52 -9.66
CA GLY A 338 -0.85 6.02 -8.31
C GLY A 338 -0.35 7.08 -7.32
N LEU A 339 -0.36 8.38 -7.68
CA LEU A 339 -0.06 9.42 -6.70
C LEU A 339 -1.23 9.57 -5.71
N VAL A 340 -0.89 9.55 -4.42
CA VAL A 340 -1.83 9.81 -3.33
C VAL A 340 -1.48 11.16 -2.70
N PRO A 341 -2.26 12.22 -2.97
CA PRO A 341 -1.97 13.56 -2.46
C PRO A 341 -2.13 13.64 -0.94
N GLN A 342 -1.25 14.40 -0.28
CA GLN A 342 -1.29 14.61 1.17
C GLN A 342 -1.21 16.10 1.49
N GLY A 343 -0.12 16.77 1.12
CA GLY A 343 0.06 18.20 1.40
C GLY A 343 -0.31 19.12 0.24
N LEU A 344 -0.74 20.34 0.56
CA LEU A 344 -1.00 21.42 -0.40
C LEU A 344 -0.46 22.75 0.12
N THR A 345 0.27 23.49 -0.71
CA THR A 345 0.72 24.85 -0.38
C THR A 345 0.70 25.80 -1.58
N TYR A 346 0.91 27.08 -1.31
CA TYR A 346 0.89 28.14 -2.31
C TYR A 346 2.24 28.85 -2.40
N TYR A 347 2.87 28.75 -3.56
CA TYR A 347 4.08 29.49 -3.86
C TYR A 347 3.77 30.82 -4.56
N LYS A 348 3.65 31.87 -3.74
CA LYS A 348 3.22 33.21 -4.16
C LYS A 348 4.07 33.84 -5.26
N LYS A 349 5.38 33.61 -5.28
CA LYS A 349 6.30 34.25 -6.26
C LYS A 349 5.96 33.90 -7.71
N LYS A 350 5.44 32.69 -7.94
CA LYS A 350 5.14 32.15 -9.28
C LYS A 350 3.66 31.90 -9.53
N ASP A 351 2.80 32.16 -8.53
CA ASP A 351 1.38 31.82 -8.54
C ASP A 351 1.09 30.32 -8.70
N TRP A 352 1.88 29.48 -8.01
CA TRP A 352 1.77 28.02 -8.08
C TRP A 352 1.07 27.43 -6.85
N LEU A 353 0.20 26.44 -7.10
CA LEU A 353 -0.20 25.47 -6.10
C LEU A 353 0.75 24.28 -6.18
N LEU A 354 1.34 23.90 -5.04
CA LEU A 354 2.22 22.75 -4.93
C LEU A 354 1.49 21.66 -4.15
N THR A 355 1.28 20.51 -4.77
CA THR A 355 0.72 19.32 -4.11
C THR A 355 1.80 18.29 -3.98
N ILE A 356 2.05 17.82 -2.76
CA ILE A 356 2.94 16.69 -2.51
C ILE A 356 2.12 15.42 -2.39
N SER A 357 2.62 14.35 -2.99
CA SER A 357 1.96 13.05 -3.02
C SER A 357 2.98 11.94 -2.79
N TYR A 358 2.59 10.90 -2.07
CA TYR A 358 3.34 9.64 -2.01
C TYR A 358 2.79 8.64 -3.04
N VAL A 359 3.45 7.48 -3.13
CA VAL A 359 2.99 6.32 -3.89
C VAL A 359 2.93 5.12 -2.94
N ASP A 360 1.86 4.36 -2.97
CA ASP A 360 1.57 3.31 -1.99
C ASP A 360 2.23 1.94 -2.28
N ASP A 361 3.05 1.87 -3.32
CA ASP A 361 3.71 0.64 -3.75
C ASP A 361 5.06 0.37 -3.07
N GLY A 362 5.58 1.32 -2.30
CA GLY A 362 6.88 1.21 -1.61
C GLY A 362 8.10 1.17 -2.54
N ILE A 363 7.93 1.47 -3.83
CA ILE A 363 8.98 1.42 -4.85
C ILE A 363 9.18 2.81 -5.44
N ARG A 364 8.12 3.41 -5.97
CA ARG A 364 8.22 4.68 -6.69
C ARG A 364 8.31 5.86 -5.72
N PRO A 365 9.16 6.84 -6.03
CA PRO A 365 9.33 8.01 -5.18
C PRO A 365 8.09 8.92 -5.14
N GLY A 366 7.91 9.59 -4.00
CA GLY A 366 6.98 10.69 -3.83
C GLY A 366 7.27 11.83 -4.82
N THR A 367 6.24 12.62 -5.12
CA THR A 367 6.28 13.61 -6.19
C THR A 367 5.63 14.92 -5.73
N ILE A 368 6.24 16.05 -6.09
CA ILE A 368 5.59 17.36 -6.03
C ILE A 368 5.03 17.68 -7.42
N THR A 369 3.73 17.97 -7.49
CA THR A 369 3.09 18.48 -8.70
C THR A 369 2.89 19.99 -8.58
N VAL A 370 3.24 20.70 -9.65
CA VAL A 370 3.17 22.16 -9.74
C VAL A 370 2.02 22.54 -10.65
N THR A 371 0.96 23.11 -10.06
CA THR A 371 -0.22 23.58 -10.79
C THR A 371 -0.24 25.10 -10.84
N ASP A 372 -0.40 25.69 -12.02
CA ASP A 372 -0.66 27.12 -12.15
C ASP A 372 -2.03 27.44 -11.54
N ARG A 373 -2.06 28.25 -10.47
CA ARG A 373 -3.29 28.50 -9.72
C ARG A 373 -4.36 29.17 -10.57
N THR A 374 -3.96 30.08 -11.46
CA THR A 374 -4.89 30.89 -12.26
C THR A 374 -5.57 30.07 -13.36
N THR A 375 -4.81 29.25 -14.08
CA THR A 375 -5.31 28.44 -15.20
C THR A 375 -5.76 27.05 -14.76
N GLY A 376 -5.33 26.59 -13.59
CA GLY A 376 -5.59 25.25 -13.07
C GLY A 376 -4.82 24.14 -13.77
N LYS A 377 -3.85 24.48 -14.62
CA LYS A 377 -3.08 23.52 -15.42
C LYS A 377 -1.83 23.05 -14.69
N LEU A 378 -1.54 21.75 -14.77
CA LEU A 378 -0.27 21.16 -14.40
C LEU A 378 0.83 21.75 -15.28
N LEU A 379 1.85 22.31 -14.64
CA LEU A 379 3.03 22.84 -15.29
C LEU A 379 4.14 21.79 -15.34
N LYS A 380 4.34 21.11 -14.21
CA LYS A 380 5.35 20.06 -14.08
C LYS A 380 5.08 19.14 -12.89
N SER A 381 5.58 17.91 -12.96
CA SER A 381 5.85 17.05 -11.82
C SER A 381 7.34 16.95 -11.56
N VAL A 382 7.73 16.85 -10.29
CA VAL A 382 9.12 16.70 -9.87
C VAL A 382 9.21 15.62 -8.81
N VAL A 383 10.09 14.65 -9.05
CA VAL A 383 10.30 13.47 -8.22
C VAL A 383 11.22 13.79 -7.04
N LEU A 384 10.95 13.22 -5.88
CA LEU A 384 11.68 13.48 -4.63
C LEU A 384 12.75 12.42 -4.36
N TYR A 385 13.94 12.88 -3.97
CA TYR A 385 15.06 12.05 -3.56
C TYR A 385 15.55 12.43 -2.16
N ASN A 386 15.99 11.43 -1.40
CA ASN A 386 16.59 11.58 -0.08
C ASN A 386 17.94 12.31 -0.14
N THR A 387 18.41 12.74 1.03
CA THR A 387 19.71 13.44 1.16
C THR A 387 20.92 12.59 0.70
N ASP A 388 20.78 11.27 0.64
CA ASP A 388 21.79 10.33 0.14
C ASP A 388 21.67 10.00 -1.36
N GLY A 389 20.67 10.55 -2.04
CA GLY A 389 20.39 10.31 -3.46
C GLY A 389 19.56 9.06 -3.74
N THR A 390 19.00 8.41 -2.72
CA THR A 390 18.03 7.33 -2.90
C THR A 390 16.61 7.88 -3.17
N PRO A 391 15.73 7.16 -3.89
CA PRO A 391 14.34 7.57 -4.08
C PRO A 391 13.62 7.74 -2.74
N TYR A 392 12.88 8.84 -2.57
CA TYR A 392 12.10 9.06 -1.34
C TYR A 392 10.74 8.36 -1.43
N THR A 393 10.55 7.29 -0.65
CA THR A 393 9.32 6.47 -0.63
C THR A 393 8.47 6.68 0.64
N GLY A 394 8.74 7.73 1.41
CA GLY A 394 8.01 8.06 2.62
C GLY A 394 6.61 8.61 2.34
N HIS A 395 5.81 8.78 3.40
CA HIS A 395 4.39 9.13 3.30
C HIS A 395 4.12 10.57 2.82
N ALA A 396 5.07 11.49 2.99
CA ALA A 396 4.99 12.86 2.46
C ALA A 396 3.78 13.66 2.97
N GLY A 397 3.43 13.55 4.25
CA GLY A 397 2.20 14.06 4.85
C GLY A 397 1.91 15.55 4.62
N GLY A 398 2.93 16.41 4.56
CA GLY A 398 2.70 17.84 4.33
C GLY A 398 3.78 18.52 3.50
N VAL A 399 3.43 19.64 2.85
CA VAL A 399 4.38 20.52 2.19
C VAL A 399 4.08 21.98 2.51
N THR A 400 5.12 22.78 2.73
CA THR A 400 5.00 24.23 2.80
C THR A 400 6.24 24.92 2.22
N VAL A 401 6.15 26.22 1.98
CA VAL A 401 7.24 27.01 1.42
C VAL A 401 7.52 28.24 2.28
N SER A 402 8.79 28.44 2.56
CA SER A 402 9.33 29.64 3.20
C SER A 402 9.88 30.60 2.14
N ARG A 403 10.95 31.36 2.43
CA ARG A 403 11.45 32.37 1.47
C ARG A 403 12.21 31.72 0.33
N ASP A 404 13.19 30.90 0.68
CA ASP A 404 14.14 30.27 -0.23
C ASP A 404 14.03 28.73 -0.18
N HIS A 405 13.35 28.17 0.82
CA HIS A 405 13.24 26.72 1.03
C HIS A 405 11.80 26.20 1.00
N GLY A 406 11.64 25.00 0.46
CA GLY A 406 10.46 24.16 0.67
C GLY A 406 10.70 23.17 1.79
N TRP A 407 9.62 22.78 2.47
CA TRP A 407 9.62 21.94 3.66
C TRP A 407 8.60 20.83 3.51
N VAL A 408 8.98 19.60 3.84
CA VAL A 408 8.12 18.42 3.75
C VAL A 408 8.06 17.72 5.10
N ALA A 409 6.85 17.58 5.65
CA ALA A 409 6.59 16.78 6.84
C ALA A 409 6.37 15.32 6.44
N SER A 410 7.05 14.39 7.09
CA SER A 410 6.83 12.96 6.88
C SER A 410 7.41 12.14 8.02
N GLU A 411 6.59 11.24 8.58
CA GLU A 411 6.99 10.35 9.69
C GLU A 411 7.65 11.17 10.80
N ASN A 412 8.74 10.71 11.40
CA ASN A 412 9.41 11.47 12.48
C ASN A 412 10.39 12.54 11.96
N TYR A 413 10.17 13.04 10.75
CA TYR A 413 11.13 13.93 10.08
C TYR A 413 10.49 15.13 9.40
N LEU A 414 11.29 16.20 9.34
CA LEU A 414 11.09 17.34 8.49
C LEU A 414 12.21 17.40 7.45
N PHE A 415 11.84 17.33 6.17
CA PHE A 415 12.75 17.42 5.06
C PHE A 415 12.74 18.84 4.48
N SER A 416 13.86 19.29 3.93
CA SER A 416 13.94 20.59 3.24
C SER A 416 14.58 20.47 1.87
N PHE A 417 14.19 21.34 0.93
CA PHE A 417 14.78 21.45 -0.41
C PHE A 417 14.88 22.92 -0.83
N ASN A 418 15.78 23.25 -1.76
CA ASN A 418 15.86 24.62 -2.26
C ASN A 418 14.73 24.90 -3.25
N LEU A 419 14.05 26.04 -3.11
CA LEU A 419 13.01 26.43 -4.07
C LEU A 419 13.58 26.72 -5.46
N SER A 420 14.86 27.11 -5.56
CA SER A 420 15.55 27.26 -6.84
C SER A 420 15.53 25.96 -7.64
N ASP A 421 15.78 24.83 -6.98
CA ASP A 421 15.85 23.51 -7.62
C ASP A 421 14.46 23.14 -8.17
N LEU A 422 13.40 23.43 -7.41
CA LEU A 422 12.02 23.27 -7.89
C LEU A 422 11.67 24.25 -9.02
N GLU A 423 12.16 25.50 -8.99
CA GLU A 423 11.93 26.49 -10.06
C GLU A 423 12.60 26.06 -11.38
N GLU A 424 13.82 25.54 -11.30
CA GLU A 424 14.69 25.17 -12.43
C GLU A 424 14.38 23.77 -12.98
N ALA A 425 13.88 22.86 -12.16
CA ALA A 425 13.53 21.50 -12.58
C ALA A 425 12.60 21.50 -13.79
N GLU A 426 12.91 20.66 -14.78
CA GLU A 426 12.03 20.40 -15.92
C GLU A 426 10.80 19.57 -15.49
N ASN A 427 9.80 19.46 -16.38
CA ASN A 427 8.72 18.52 -16.15
C ASN A 427 9.29 17.09 -16.12
N ASN A 428 8.83 16.29 -15.16
CA ASN A 428 9.32 14.95 -14.90
C ASN A 428 10.79 14.89 -14.42
N GLY A 429 11.30 16.02 -13.91
CA GLY A 429 12.62 16.14 -13.32
C GLY A 429 12.68 15.65 -11.87
N GLU A 430 13.81 15.90 -11.22
CA GLU A 430 14.12 15.42 -9.87
C GLU A 430 14.55 16.60 -8.99
N ILE A 431 14.23 16.53 -7.71
CA ILE A 431 14.86 17.35 -6.67
C ILE A 431 15.29 16.47 -5.50
N GLN A 432 16.36 16.89 -4.85
CA GLN A 432 16.91 16.20 -3.71
C GLN A 432 16.67 17.00 -2.43
N PHE A 433 16.32 16.31 -1.35
CA PHE A 433 16.31 16.93 -0.03
C PHE A 433 17.72 17.33 0.38
N THR A 434 17.83 18.52 0.95
CA THR A 434 19.06 19.10 1.49
C THR A 434 19.28 18.76 2.95
N LYS A 435 18.19 18.52 3.70
CA LYS A 435 18.23 18.11 5.12
C LYS A 435 17.09 17.14 5.41
N GLN A 436 17.35 16.25 6.37
CA GLN A 436 16.38 15.41 7.05
C GLN A 436 16.54 15.67 8.55
N ILE A 437 15.53 16.28 9.16
CA ILE A 437 15.58 16.81 10.53
C ILE A 437 14.69 15.93 11.40
N PRO A 438 15.24 15.20 12.39
CA PRO A 438 14.42 14.42 13.34
C PRO A 438 13.52 15.34 14.17
N LEU A 439 12.29 14.91 14.42
CA LEU A 439 11.27 15.66 15.14
C LEU A 439 10.73 14.88 16.35
N PRO A 440 10.29 15.58 17.42
CA PRO A 440 9.64 14.95 18.56
C PRO A 440 8.17 14.60 18.29
N VAL A 441 7.69 14.70 17.05
CA VAL A 441 6.31 14.41 16.64
C VAL A 441 6.33 13.59 15.35
N GLU A 442 5.28 12.79 15.13
CA GLU A 442 5.06 12.13 13.84
C GLU A 442 4.45 13.13 12.86
N ALA A 443 5.30 13.78 12.08
CA ALA A 443 5.02 14.85 11.15
C ALA A 443 4.04 14.43 10.03
N ALA A 444 2.77 14.74 10.25
CA ALA A 444 1.68 14.49 9.32
C ALA A 444 1.35 15.70 8.43
N TYR A 445 1.63 16.93 8.88
CA TYR A 445 1.41 18.14 8.07
C TYR A 445 2.38 19.25 8.47
N THR A 446 2.59 20.22 7.57
CA THR A 446 3.41 21.40 7.85
C THR A 446 2.86 22.67 7.22
N VAL A 447 3.07 23.80 7.90
CA VAL A 447 2.67 25.14 7.44
C VAL A 447 3.68 26.19 7.87
N TYR A 448 4.02 27.10 6.97
CA TYR A 448 4.86 28.26 7.24
C TYR A 448 4.01 29.53 7.29
N ASP A 449 4.19 30.34 8.34
CA ASP A 449 3.61 31.68 8.44
C ASP A 449 4.55 32.64 9.19
N GLU A 450 4.80 33.80 8.60
CA GLU A 450 5.54 34.93 9.19
C GLU A 450 6.84 34.56 9.95
N GLY A 451 7.64 33.65 9.39
CA GLY A 451 8.94 33.27 9.97
C GLY A 451 8.87 32.09 10.95
N ILE A 452 7.69 31.51 11.18
CA ILE A 452 7.53 30.30 12.00
C ILE A 452 7.14 29.15 11.08
N LEU A 453 7.90 28.07 11.16
CA LEU A 453 7.58 26.80 10.53
C LEU A 453 6.88 25.91 11.54
N TRP A 454 5.68 25.45 11.21
CA TRP A 454 4.91 24.57 12.06
C TRP A 454 4.81 23.18 11.46
N VAL A 455 4.83 22.17 12.33
CA VAL A 455 4.68 20.75 11.98
C VAL A 455 3.76 20.11 13.01
N GLY A 456 2.79 19.32 12.59
CA GLY A 456 1.90 18.64 13.54
C GLY A 456 1.67 17.19 13.21
N GLU A 457 1.14 16.47 14.20
CA GLU A 457 0.90 15.03 14.12
C GLU A 457 -0.57 14.67 13.95
N PHE A 458 -0.76 13.47 13.41
CA PHE A 458 -2.06 12.86 13.22
C PHE A 458 -2.30 11.82 14.32
N TYR A 459 -3.45 11.91 14.98
CA TYR A 459 -3.85 10.94 16.01
C TYR A 459 -5.15 10.22 15.64
N GLU A 460 -5.09 8.88 15.66
CA GLU A 460 -6.25 7.99 15.71
C GLU A 460 -5.91 6.78 16.59
N ALA A 461 -6.71 6.55 17.63
CA ALA A 461 -6.37 5.66 18.75
C ALA A 461 -5.99 4.23 18.34
N SER A 462 -6.51 3.71 17.23
CA SER A 462 -6.34 2.31 16.83
C SER A 462 -5.18 2.13 15.86
N SER A 463 -4.97 3.11 14.97
CA SER A 463 -4.09 2.96 13.80
C SER A 463 -2.88 3.89 13.83
N TYR A 464 -3.00 5.04 14.49
CA TYR A 464 -1.98 6.09 14.54
C TYR A 464 -1.92 6.68 15.96
N PRO A 465 -1.45 5.92 16.96
CA PRO A 465 -1.26 6.44 18.30
C PRO A 465 -0.06 7.40 18.31
N THR A 466 -0.24 8.56 18.93
CA THR A 466 0.83 9.52 19.22
C THR A 466 1.53 9.19 20.53
N ASP A 467 2.67 9.81 20.79
CA ASP A 467 3.39 9.64 22.05
C ASP A 467 2.47 10.01 23.25
N PRO A 468 2.31 9.13 24.25
CA PRO A 468 1.46 9.40 25.41
C PRO A 468 1.85 10.65 26.20
N SER A 469 3.09 11.11 26.12
CA SER A 469 3.53 12.37 26.72
C SER A 469 2.92 13.60 26.06
N HIS A 470 2.37 13.46 24.84
CA HIS A 470 1.64 14.51 24.15
C HIS A 470 0.19 14.62 24.61
N HIS A 471 -0.31 13.62 25.34
CA HIS A 471 -1.69 13.53 25.79
C HIS A 471 -1.90 14.40 27.02
N ILE A 472 -2.69 15.46 26.88
CA ILE A 472 -2.87 16.47 27.93
C ILE A 472 -4.32 16.95 28.00
N GLU A 473 -4.83 17.04 29.22
CA GLU A 473 -6.13 17.65 29.49
C GLU A 473 -6.04 19.16 29.24
N ASN A 474 -6.88 19.66 28.35
CA ASN A 474 -6.99 21.09 28.12
C ASN A 474 -7.73 21.77 29.29
N ARG A 475 -7.90 23.09 29.21
CA ARG A 475 -8.53 23.87 30.29
C ARG A 475 -10.03 23.63 30.45
N ASP A 476 -10.68 23.00 29.46
CA ASP A 476 -12.07 22.59 29.47
C ASP A 476 -12.28 21.17 30.04
N GLY A 477 -11.20 20.45 30.37
CA GLY A 477 -11.28 19.06 30.81
C GLY A 477 -11.30 18.04 29.65
N GLU A 478 -11.10 18.50 28.42
CA GLU A 478 -11.09 17.63 27.23
C GLU A 478 -9.68 17.16 26.93
N MET A 479 -9.57 15.91 26.48
CA MET A 479 -8.27 15.31 26.19
C MET A 479 -7.79 15.64 24.79
N HIS A 480 -6.64 16.31 24.71
CA HIS A 480 -5.90 16.50 23.48
C HIS A 480 -4.84 15.41 23.37
N TYR A 481 -4.73 14.82 22.18
CA TYR A 481 -3.85 13.68 21.94
C TYR A 481 -2.71 14.02 20.97
N ALA A 482 -2.67 15.23 20.42
CA ALA A 482 -1.71 15.59 19.39
C ALA A 482 -1.04 16.92 19.69
N TRP A 483 0.19 17.08 19.22
CA TRP A 483 0.95 18.31 19.19
C TRP A 483 1.09 18.88 17.77
N MET A 484 1.15 20.21 17.71
CA MET A 484 1.65 20.96 16.58
C MET A 484 2.78 21.87 17.08
N ILE A 485 4.00 21.55 16.68
CA ILE A 485 5.23 22.21 17.11
C ILE A 485 5.63 23.32 16.14
N GLY A 486 6.22 24.39 16.66
CA GLY A 486 6.63 25.56 15.87
C GLY A 486 8.11 25.92 16.06
N PHE A 487 8.79 26.24 14.96
CA PHE A 487 10.20 26.63 14.92
C PHE A 487 10.34 28.03 14.34
N ASN A 488 11.01 28.93 15.05
CA ASN A 488 11.44 30.21 14.51
C ASN A 488 12.56 29.98 13.49
N LEU A 489 12.32 30.35 12.24
CA LEU A 489 13.33 30.32 11.21
C LEU A 489 14.26 31.54 11.32
N GLU A 490 15.54 31.32 11.07
CA GLU A 490 16.54 32.39 11.05
C GLU A 490 16.23 33.40 9.93
N ARG A 491 16.22 34.70 10.26
CA ARG A 491 15.79 35.75 9.31
C ARG A 491 16.65 35.86 8.05
N ASN A 492 17.93 35.50 8.15
CA ASN A 492 18.92 35.65 7.08
C ASN A 492 18.85 34.51 6.05
N ASN A 493 18.47 33.30 6.43
CA ASN A 493 18.53 32.10 5.56
C ASN A 493 17.28 31.22 5.64
N ASP A 494 16.25 31.60 6.41
CA ASP A 494 15.01 30.84 6.60
C ASP A 494 15.20 29.36 6.93
N LEU A 495 16.25 29.02 7.68
CA LEU A 495 16.53 27.68 8.20
C LEU A 495 16.37 27.61 9.72
N LEU A 496 16.31 26.40 10.27
CA LEU A 496 16.42 26.18 11.72
C LEU A 496 17.81 26.57 12.19
N ALA A 497 17.87 27.35 13.29
CA ALA A 497 19.14 27.70 13.92
C ALA A 497 19.81 26.47 14.55
N GLY A 498 21.14 26.50 14.65
CA GLY A 498 21.93 25.43 15.28
C GLY A 498 21.54 25.11 16.73
N ALA A 499 20.93 26.07 17.44
CA ALA A 499 20.42 25.88 18.80
C ALA A 499 19.16 25.00 18.87
N HIS A 500 18.37 24.96 17.78
CA HIS A 500 17.23 24.07 17.62
C HIS A 500 17.66 22.70 17.12
N TRP A 501 18.60 22.66 16.17
CA TRP A 501 19.13 21.43 15.61
C TRP A 501 20.56 21.62 15.09
N ASP A 502 21.48 20.81 15.61
CA ASP A 502 22.93 20.90 15.31
C ASP A 502 23.35 20.12 14.06
N GLY A 503 22.40 19.48 13.37
CA GLY A 503 22.64 18.61 12.22
C GLY A 503 22.75 17.13 12.56
N SER A 504 22.65 16.75 13.84
CA SER A 504 22.71 15.36 14.27
C SER A 504 21.43 14.59 13.93
N PRO A 505 21.51 13.36 13.40
CA PRO A 505 20.35 12.49 13.23
C PRO A 505 19.90 11.84 14.55
N GLU A 506 20.70 11.93 15.62
CA GLU A 506 20.46 11.20 16.89
C GLU A 506 19.54 11.92 17.87
N HIS A 507 19.25 13.21 17.64
CA HIS A 507 18.49 14.06 18.55
C HIS A 507 17.42 14.83 17.80
N ASN A 508 16.27 14.98 18.43
CA ASN A 508 15.16 15.73 17.84
C ASN A 508 15.46 17.22 17.80
N ALA A 509 14.96 17.90 16.77
CA ALA A 509 14.94 19.35 16.75
C ALA A 509 14.05 19.87 17.89
N VAL A 510 14.55 20.85 18.64
CA VAL A 510 13.82 21.43 19.77
C VAL A 510 12.98 22.63 19.29
N PRO A 511 11.64 22.58 19.40
CA PRO A 511 10.78 23.66 18.94
C PRO A 511 10.79 24.87 19.90
N ASP A 512 10.32 26.01 19.40
CA ASP A 512 10.05 27.21 20.19
C ASP A 512 8.64 27.21 20.81
N TYR A 513 7.71 26.50 20.17
CA TYR A 513 6.29 26.53 20.51
C TYR A 513 5.69 25.11 20.44
N VAL A 514 4.79 24.80 21.37
CA VAL A 514 3.89 23.64 21.27
C VAL A 514 2.45 24.11 21.31
N LEU A 515 1.65 23.67 20.34
CA LEU A 515 0.19 23.74 20.36
C LEU A 515 -0.36 22.35 20.63
N SER A 516 -1.03 22.18 21.77
CA SER A 516 -1.79 20.97 22.05
C SER A 516 -3.13 21.03 21.30
N THR A 517 -3.42 20.04 20.48
CA THR A 517 -4.53 20.04 19.51
C THR A 517 -5.34 18.74 19.52
N THR A 518 -6.48 18.79 18.82
CA THR A 518 -7.37 17.64 18.60
C THR A 518 -6.72 16.59 17.68
N GLY A 519 -7.29 15.38 17.66
CA GLY A 519 -6.84 14.31 16.77
C GLY A 519 -7.33 14.47 15.33
N LYS A 520 -6.90 13.55 14.46
CA LYS A 520 -7.32 13.45 13.05
C LYS A 520 -7.02 14.67 12.16
N VAL A 521 -6.09 15.54 12.55
CA VAL A 521 -5.73 16.72 11.76
C VAL A 521 -4.88 16.31 10.55
N GLN A 522 -5.35 16.63 9.34
CA GLN A 522 -4.64 16.36 8.08
C GLN A 522 -3.95 17.61 7.50
N GLY A 523 -4.43 18.80 7.85
CA GLY A 523 -3.89 20.03 7.30
C GLY A 523 -4.17 21.23 8.18
N ALA A 524 -3.29 22.23 8.13
CA ALA A 524 -3.40 23.43 8.95
C ALA A 524 -3.09 24.70 8.15
N ILE A 525 -3.77 25.79 8.52
CA ILE A 525 -3.48 27.14 8.06
C ILE A 525 -3.26 28.02 9.29
N ILE A 526 -2.13 28.72 9.33
CA ILE A 526 -1.81 29.70 10.36
C ILE A 526 -1.70 31.07 9.71
N GLN A 527 -2.37 32.07 10.30
CA GLN A 527 -2.36 33.44 9.82
C GLN A 527 -2.26 34.43 11.00
N LYS A 528 -1.02 34.83 11.31
CA LYS A 528 -0.67 35.71 12.43
C LYS A 528 -1.13 37.15 12.24
N ALA A 529 -1.19 37.66 11.00
CA ALA A 529 -1.68 39.00 10.71
C ALA A 529 -3.21 39.18 10.92
N ALA A 530 -3.54 39.87 12.02
CA ALA A 530 -4.69 40.74 12.21
C ALA A 530 -6.15 40.24 12.21
N ARG A 531 -6.51 38.95 12.01
CA ARG A 531 -7.81 38.32 12.49
C ARG A 531 -8.16 36.89 12.02
N ASN A 532 -7.29 36.15 11.32
CA ASN A 532 -7.74 34.89 10.71
C ASN A 532 -7.39 33.59 11.47
N GLY A 533 -6.54 33.68 12.49
CA GLY A 533 -6.37 32.60 13.46
C GLY A 533 -5.76 31.31 12.88
N ILE A 534 -6.22 30.18 13.39
CA ILE A 534 -5.76 28.84 12.99
C ILE A 534 -6.95 28.08 12.40
N LYS A 535 -6.74 27.39 11.29
CA LYS A 535 -7.75 26.50 10.69
C LYS A 535 -7.15 25.10 10.58
N LEU A 536 -7.91 24.08 10.97
CA LEU A 536 -7.49 22.68 10.88
C LEU A 536 -8.51 21.92 10.02
N SER A 537 -8.04 21.20 9.01
CA SER A 537 -8.83 20.16 8.34
C SER A 537 -8.65 18.88 9.13
N THR A 538 -9.75 18.25 9.55
CA THR A 538 -9.70 16.92 10.16
C THR A 538 -10.46 15.91 9.33
N SER A 539 -9.86 14.74 9.12
CA SER A 539 -10.49 13.61 8.45
C SER A 539 -9.94 12.30 9.00
N TYR A 540 -10.74 11.23 8.90
CA TYR A 540 -10.22 9.88 9.06
C TYR A 540 -11.16 8.87 8.41
N GLY A 541 -10.63 8.05 7.51
CA GLY A 541 -11.35 6.90 6.96
C GLY A 541 -12.28 7.24 5.78
N ARG A 542 -12.64 6.18 5.04
CA ARG A 542 -13.26 6.26 3.71
C ARG A 542 -14.74 6.68 3.70
N ALA A 543 -15.40 6.71 4.86
CA ALA A 543 -16.84 6.86 5.02
C ALA A 543 -17.25 7.86 6.13
N ASN A 544 -16.29 8.57 6.73
CA ASN A 544 -16.58 9.50 7.82
C ASN A 544 -16.55 10.94 7.30
N ASP A 545 -17.49 11.74 7.80
CA ASP A 545 -17.53 13.17 7.49
C ASP A 545 -16.32 13.89 8.10
N SER A 546 -15.85 14.90 7.38
CA SER A 546 -14.67 15.68 7.74
C SER A 546 -15.07 17.05 8.28
N VAL A 547 -14.21 17.66 9.10
CA VAL A 547 -14.53 18.90 9.82
C VAL A 547 -13.44 19.94 9.58
N LEU A 548 -13.84 21.15 9.19
CA LEU A 548 -12.95 22.32 9.15
C LEU A 548 -13.09 23.11 10.46
N TYR A 549 -12.15 22.93 11.38
CA TYR A 549 -12.07 23.72 12.61
C TYR A 549 -11.45 25.08 12.36
N ARG A 550 -11.92 26.09 13.10
CA ARG A 550 -11.46 27.48 13.00
C ARG A 550 -11.35 28.08 14.39
N TYR A 551 -10.16 28.54 14.72
CA TYR A 551 -9.75 29.01 16.05
C TYR A 551 -9.15 30.42 15.96
N GLU A 552 -9.21 31.20 17.03
CA GLU A 552 -8.37 32.39 17.19
C GLU A 552 -6.89 32.01 17.41
N TYR A 553 -5.97 32.98 17.31
CA TYR A 553 -4.52 32.73 17.43
C TYR A 553 -4.08 32.77 18.91
N PRO A 554 -3.70 31.63 19.53
CA PRO A 554 -3.52 31.54 20.99
C PRO A 554 -2.21 32.17 21.50
N LEU A 555 -1.19 32.31 20.64
CA LEU A 555 0.12 32.90 21.00
C LEU A 555 0.07 34.40 21.36
N LYS A 556 -1.12 34.99 21.44
CA LYS A 556 -1.32 36.35 22.00
C LYS A 556 -1.33 36.36 23.52
N GLU A 557 -1.48 35.20 24.15
CA GLU A 557 -1.52 35.01 25.60
C GLU A 557 -0.20 34.42 26.11
N ASP A 558 0.00 34.50 27.44
CA ASP A 558 1.10 33.77 28.08
C ASP A 558 0.92 32.25 27.89
N PRO A 559 2.02 31.46 27.85
CA PRO A 559 1.94 30.01 27.76
C PRO A 559 1.02 29.42 28.85
N HIS A 560 0.16 28.48 28.46
CA HIS A 560 -0.76 27.82 29.41
C HIS A 560 -0.07 26.71 30.22
N SER A 561 0.96 26.10 29.64
CA SER A 561 1.78 25.05 30.26
C SER A 561 3.17 25.00 29.61
N TYR A 562 3.96 24.00 29.96
CA TYR A 562 5.27 23.71 29.35
C TYR A 562 5.38 22.22 29.03
N ALA A 563 5.97 21.91 27.89
CA ALA A 563 6.37 20.57 27.48
C ALA A 563 7.88 20.39 27.64
N THR A 564 8.35 19.15 27.80
CA THR A 564 9.79 18.84 27.81
C THR A 564 10.18 18.16 26.51
N VAL A 565 11.11 18.75 25.76
CA VAL A 565 11.68 18.17 24.52
C VAL A 565 13.20 18.19 24.64
N GLU A 566 13.85 17.03 24.47
CA GLU A 566 15.31 16.89 24.61
C GLU A 566 15.86 17.51 25.91
N GLY A 567 15.10 17.34 27.01
CA GLY A 567 15.45 17.89 28.33
C GLY A 567 15.31 19.41 28.48
N LYS A 568 14.74 20.11 27.50
CA LYS A 568 14.46 21.56 27.55
C LYS A 568 12.97 21.82 27.72
N GLU A 569 12.62 22.82 28.52
CA GLU A 569 11.24 23.29 28.65
C GLU A 569 10.86 24.16 27.44
N VAL A 570 9.75 23.80 26.79
CA VAL A 570 9.16 24.50 25.63
C VAL A 570 7.78 24.99 26.02
N PRO A 571 7.42 26.27 25.78
CA PRO A 571 6.11 26.79 26.13
C PRO A 571 4.99 26.14 25.31
N LEU A 572 3.88 25.84 25.98
CA LEU A 572 2.72 25.14 25.41
C LEU A 572 1.46 26.00 25.53
N TRP A 573 0.68 26.05 24.44
CA TRP A 573 -0.67 26.61 24.40
C TRP A 573 -1.67 25.53 23.99
N PHE A 574 -2.90 25.65 24.46
CA PHE A 574 -4.01 24.79 24.11
C PHE A 574 -4.79 25.41 22.95
N LEU A 575 -5.08 24.64 21.90
CA LEU A 575 -6.09 25.00 20.90
C LEU A 575 -7.48 24.58 21.38
N ASP A 576 -7.98 25.29 22.39
CA ASP A 576 -9.25 25.02 23.07
C ASP A 576 -10.24 26.18 22.93
N GLY A 577 -11.48 26.00 23.40
CA GLY A 577 -12.55 26.99 23.23
C GLY A 577 -12.44 28.26 24.08
N HIS A 578 -11.49 28.31 25.01
CA HIS A 578 -11.28 29.46 25.89
C HIS A 578 -10.57 30.61 25.17
N SER A 579 -9.37 30.34 24.65
CA SER A 579 -8.52 31.35 23.97
C SER A 579 -8.61 31.22 22.45
N ALA A 580 -8.91 30.02 21.97
CA ALA A 580 -9.09 29.70 20.57
C ALA A 580 -10.60 29.48 20.33
N LYS A 581 -11.41 30.53 20.39
CA LYS A 581 -12.87 30.39 20.27
C LYS A 581 -13.26 29.69 18.95
N PRO A 582 -13.97 28.54 18.98
CA PRO A 582 -14.34 27.82 17.78
C PRO A 582 -15.38 28.62 17.00
N ARG A 583 -15.27 28.61 15.67
CA ARG A 583 -16.34 29.09 14.76
C ARG A 583 -17.08 27.91 14.14
N GLN A 584 -18.26 28.14 13.55
CA GLN A 584 -19.07 27.05 12.99
C GLN A 584 -18.27 26.24 11.98
N SER A 585 -18.19 24.92 12.17
CA SER A 585 -17.51 24.03 11.25
C SER A 585 -18.39 23.71 10.04
N ILE A 586 -17.76 23.42 8.91
CA ILE A 586 -18.46 22.84 7.75
C ILE A 586 -18.17 21.35 7.73
N GLU A 587 -19.20 20.57 7.46
CA GLU A 587 -19.10 19.16 7.12
C GLU A 587 -18.55 19.02 5.69
N ALA A 588 -17.43 18.32 5.55
CA ALA A 588 -16.78 18.08 4.27
C ALA A 588 -16.88 16.61 3.87
N ILE A 589 -16.88 16.37 2.56
CA ILE A 589 -16.78 15.03 1.96
C ILE A 589 -15.55 14.28 2.51
N PRO A 590 -15.53 12.92 2.46
CA PRO A 590 -14.43 12.13 3.01
C PRO A 590 -13.04 12.43 2.40
N MET A 591 -12.00 12.21 3.20
CA MET A 591 -10.58 12.29 2.84
C MET A 591 -10.09 13.64 2.24
N PRO A 592 -10.46 14.81 2.80
CA PRO A 592 -9.72 16.05 2.58
C PRO A 592 -8.39 15.98 3.30
N GLU A 593 -7.34 16.34 2.58
CA GLU A 593 -5.97 16.32 3.07
C GLU A 593 -5.47 17.76 3.24
N GLY A 594 -4.43 18.16 2.49
CA GLY A 594 -3.85 19.48 2.50
C GLY A 594 -4.83 20.61 2.15
N ILE A 595 -4.71 21.71 2.88
CA ILE A 595 -5.49 22.92 2.68
C ILE A 595 -4.59 24.15 2.53
N VAL A 596 -4.97 25.09 1.66
CA VAL A 596 -4.29 26.38 1.55
C VAL A 596 -5.28 27.50 1.23
N GLU A 597 -5.16 28.64 1.91
CA GLU A 597 -5.97 29.82 1.62
C GLU A 597 -5.20 30.79 0.71
N VAL A 598 -5.76 31.08 -0.46
CA VAL A 598 -5.22 32.05 -1.41
C VAL A 598 -6.32 33.03 -1.79
N GLN A 599 -6.09 34.33 -1.54
CA GLN A 599 -7.03 35.40 -1.90
C GLN A 599 -8.48 35.18 -1.41
N LYS A 600 -8.66 34.63 -0.20
CA LYS A 600 -9.96 34.25 0.40
C LYS A 600 -10.67 33.07 -0.27
N GLU A 601 -9.99 32.32 -1.12
CA GLU A 601 -10.41 30.99 -1.54
C GLU A 601 -9.59 29.96 -0.75
N LEU A 602 -10.27 29.04 -0.08
CA LEU A 602 -9.64 27.88 0.55
C LEU A 602 -9.64 26.72 -0.44
N TYR A 603 -8.46 26.34 -0.89
CA TYR A 603 -8.24 25.17 -1.73
C TYR A 603 -8.10 23.95 -0.82
N VAL A 604 -8.81 22.89 -1.15
CA VAL A 604 -8.78 21.60 -0.44
C VAL A 604 -8.42 20.52 -1.45
N VAL A 605 -7.37 19.75 -1.18
CA VAL A 605 -7.02 18.55 -1.96
C VAL A 605 -7.61 17.31 -1.29
N PHE A 606 -7.95 16.30 -2.08
CA PHE A 606 -8.54 15.05 -1.60
C PHE A 606 -7.72 13.86 -2.08
N GLU A 607 -7.50 12.87 -1.21
CA GLU A 607 -6.89 11.59 -1.62
C GLU A 607 -7.91 10.59 -2.16
N SER A 608 -9.21 10.82 -1.96
CA SER A 608 -10.27 9.86 -2.33
C SER A 608 -10.31 9.49 -3.82
N GLY A 609 -9.77 10.35 -4.69
CA GLY A 609 -9.65 10.07 -6.12
C GLY A 609 -8.44 9.21 -6.52
N ALA A 610 -7.49 8.95 -5.62
CA ALA A 610 -6.31 8.14 -5.91
C ALA A 610 -6.69 6.67 -6.08
N ASP A 611 -5.95 5.93 -6.90
CA ASP A 611 -6.26 4.51 -7.18
C ASP A 611 -6.36 3.66 -5.91
N LYS A 612 -5.52 3.96 -4.91
CA LYS A 612 -5.55 3.37 -3.56
C LYS A 612 -6.94 3.36 -2.91
N TYR A 613 -7.72 4.42 -3.09
CA TYR A 613 -8.98 4.61 -2.37
C TYR A 613 -10.21 4.63 -3.26
N ARG A 614 -10.07 5.00 -4.54
CA ARG A 614 -11.18 5.22 -5.46
C ARG A 614 -12.17 4.07 -5.50
N TYR A 615 -11.67 2.84 -5.46
CA TYR A 615 -12.50 1.65 -5.59
C TYR A 615 -13.30 1.33 -4.33
N THR A 616 -12.88 1.83 -3.17
CA THR A 616 -13.47 1.48 -1.87
C THR A 616 -14.10 2.65 -1.14
N THR A 617 -13.89 3.88 -1.61
CA THR A 617 -14.51 5.08 -1.06
C THR A 617 -15.93 5.30 -1.59
N THR A 618 -16.77 5.92 -0.76
CA THR A 618 -18.14 6.30 -1.11
C THR A 618 -18.19 7.52 -2.03
N TYR A 619 -17.15 8.37 -2.03
CA TYR A 619 -17.14 9.62 -2.77
C TYR A 619 -15.73 9.96 -3.28
N PRO A 620 -15.27 9.35 -4.40
CA PRO A 620 -13.98 9.70 -4.99
C PRO A 620 -14.00 11.16 -5.45
N MET A 621 -12.84 11.82 -5.50
CA MET A 621 -12.71 13.22 -5.92
C MET A 621 -11.51 13.41 -6.83
N ASP A 622 -11.78 13.77 -8.09
CA ASP A 622 -10.73 14.10 -9.08
C ASP A 622 -10.28 15.56 -9.06
N ARG A 623 -11.01 16.43 -8.35
CA ARG A 623 -10.77 17.88 -8.32
C ARG A 623 -10.56 18.38 -6.91
N MET A 624 -9.71 19.39 -6.79
CA MET A 624 -9.68 20.22 -5.60
C MET A 624 -11.02 20.94 -5.44
N LEU A 625 -11.37 21.28 -4.21
CA LEU A 625 -12.51 22.14 -3.92
C LEU A 625 -12.01 23.54 -3.57
N LYS A 626 -12.68 24.58 -4.07
CA LYS A 626 -12.44 25.98 -3.68
C LYS A 626 -13.59 26.49 -2.86
N ILE A 627 -13.38 26.66 -1.56
CA ILE A 627 -14.37 27.19 -0.62
C ILE A 627 -14.21 28.71 -0.55
N ASP A 628 -15.32 29.44 -0.72
CA ASP A 628 -15.39 30.89 -0.58
C ASP A 628 -15.36 31.27 0.91
N MET A 629 -14.19 31.70 1.38
CA MET A 629 -14.01 32.06 2.78
C MET A 629 -14.80 33.30 3.17
N LYS A 630 -15.18 34.15 2.21
CA LYS A 630 -16.01 35.32 2.52
C LYS A 630 -17.43 34.88 2.88
N LYS A 631 -18.02 33.95 2.13
CA LYS A 631 -19.35 33.40 2.45
C LYS A 631 -19.32 32.68 3.79
N LEU A 632 -18.34 31.79 3.99
CA LEU A 632 -18.17 31.06 5.23
C LEU A 632 -18.03 31.99 6.46
N MET A 633 -17.31 33.10 6.33
CA MET A 633 -17.16 34.08 7.42
C MET A 633 -18.34 35.04 7.59
N MET A 634 -19.29 35.11 6.65
CA MET A 634 -20.49 35.93 6.80
C MET A 634 -21.51 35.27 7.72
N ASP A 635 -21.66 33.94 7.62
CA ASP A 635 -22.57 33.15 8.46
C ASP A 635 -22.16 33.23 9.96
N ASP A 636 -20.86 33.34 10.26
CA ASP A 636 -20.37 33.54 11.64
C ASP A 636 -20.90 34.81 12.31
N LYS A 637 -21.21 35.86 11.54
CA LYS A 637 -21.67 37.15 12.06
C LYS A 637 -23.18 37.18 12.34
N GLU A 638 -23.92 36.20 11.84
CA GLU A 638 -25.35 36.04 12.14
C GLU A 638 -25.59 35.22 13.42
N ILE A 639 -24.52 34.70 14.02
CA ILE A 639 -24.53 33.84 15.23
C ILE A 639 -24.09 34.61 16.50
N GLU A 640 -23.52 35.83 16.35
CA GLU A 640 -23.16 36.73 17.47
C GLU A 640 -24.35 37.49 18.07
#